data_AF-A0A2A5DWY3-F1
#
_entry.id   AF-A0A2A5DWY3-F1
#
_cell.length_a   1.000
_cell.length_b   1.000
_cell.length_c   1.000
_cell.angle_alpha   90.00
_cell.angle_beta   90.00
_cell.angle_gamma   90.00
#
_symmetry.space_group_name_H-M   'P 1'
#
loop_
_entity.id
_entity.type
_entity.pdbx_description
1 polymer ?
#
loop_
_entity_poly.entity_id
_entity_poly.type
_entity_poly.pdbx_seq_one_letter_code
_entity_poly.pdbx_strand_id
1 'polypeptide(L)'
;MLRWLMIFFCLLSCSHVASQEKINFEDHILPIFRNNCVTCHNPDKSKADYSLTTFEDAIKGGETGPAVISKNPDESLLYRLVARSEKPYMPRKEPKMDDQKIKLIRLWIQQGLLKTAGAKVIQQKKLKIQISDLKPTKGKPKVALKMPKMINLEPIFRTNHTGQLLAQASNPWSPLVAFSLGNQILLYDINKVLLRGILKFPEGMAYQLKFSRDGKFLLGSGGIAGQKGVYVLWRVEDGEIIRKGGQEFDSILSGDISSDLKYVCSGGSSKLVKIYDLSSGKIIHKLKKHNDWVLATEFSPDGVLLASADRNGGIVVWESRSGQQYCLLNGHKAAVNALSWRADSNLLVSGSEDGIIKVWSLHRRRQIKSWKGHGGGVLWVEYAKDGKIVSCGRDKLIKIWDKNGKQIKTIRHFKDLPLRASFSSDRRFIIAGDYRGEAVVFNAKSGKVRNRFKLSPPNVQVQKNINNKQVANIKIRLAKKRKDLAKIKKEVLTLKNLISRKKKELEQLKKKPAKSAMQKEIKGHDVKYATITKKKNDTSRQLKHLNHKNYELLRQVNYWESAILIKDLEAIQKQITNSKSQLDQLALDVKNHEVRWQFLKKRKQELLVFLKKGHKEHRLLKEVIKKNKKIQLKELKKISVLLKDRGQIKSEIYEAEFMKKELKISDSKTKKMADQIKSLASKFKSIEGKINHSKTVLLSTKKSNSQKIKHRDDLGLKLKKTPKELASIEKEIKNLNRRLSTPNPLSKTLPEKIKQNEIEYNALLNKFNLIFAKFEK
;
A
#
# COMPACT_ATOMS: atom_id res chain seq x y z
N MET A 1 46.92 36.24 1.86
CA MET A 1 46.20 34.94 1.79
C MET A 1 45.35 34.62 3.03
N LEU A 2 45.62 35.14 4.23
CA LEU A 2 44.74 34.89 5.40
C LEU A 2 43.41 35.68 5.42
N ARG A 3 43.25 36.72 4.59
CA ARG A 3 42.02 37.54 4.52
C ARG A 3 40.95 37.01 3.57
N TRP A 4 41.29 36.00 2.76
CA TRP A 4 40.35 35.28 1.87
C TRP A 4 39.77 34.02 2.52
N LEU A 5 40.42 33.49 3.57
CA LEU A 5 39.97 32.31 4.30
C LEU A 5 38.83 32.59 5.29
N MET A 6 38.69 33.83 5.80
CA MET A 6 37.57 34.20 6.69
C MET A 6 36.27 34.54 5.97
N ILE A 7 36.30 34.83 4.66
CA ILE A 7 35.09 35.10 3.88
C ILE A 7 34.46 33.79 3.35
N PHE A 8 35.26 32.71 3.24
CA PHE A 8 34.76 31.38 2.90
C PHE A 8 34.17 30.62 4.11
N PHE A 9 34.49 31.01 5.34
CA PHE A 9 33.97 30.37 6.56
C PHE A 9 32.70 31.02 7.15
N CYS A 10 32.21 32.13 6.56
CA CYS A 10 30.99 32.80 6.98
C CYS A 10 29.78 32.59 6.04
N LEU A 11 29.93 31.75 5.00
CA LEU A 11 28.86 31.42 4.04
C LEU A 11 28.42 29.94 4.12
N LEU A 12 28.79 29.24 5.19
CA LEU A 12 28.47 27.82 5.42
C LEU A 12 27.78 27.58 6.78
N SER A 13 26.98 28.54 7.24
CA SER A 13 26.07 28.36 8.37
C SER A 13 24.63 28.73 7.99
N CYS A 14 23.86 27.67 7.72
CA CYS A 14 22.42 27.57 7.84
C CYS A 14 21.53 28.48 6.98
N SER A 15 21.39 28.12 5.71
CA SER A 15 20.07 28.09 5.06
C SER A 15 19.71 26.66 4.64
N HIS A 16 19.75 25.73 5.61
CA HIS A 16 18.74 24.67 5.63
C HIS A 16 17.47 25.29 6.21
N VAL A 17 16.69 25.99 5.39
CA VAL A 17 15.24 25.89 5.59
C VAL A 17 14.89 24.48 5.14
N ALA A 18 15.13 23.53 6.04
CA ALA A 18 14.52 22.23 5.95
C ALA A 18 13.03 22.51 5.75
N SER A 19 12.49 22.07 4.61
CA SER A 19 11.05 22.01 4.45
C SER A 19 10.57 21.20 5.66
N GLN A 20 9.96 21.87 6.64
CA GLN A 20 9.54 21.22 7.87
C GLN A 20 8.56 20.11 7.45
N GLU A 21 8.97 18.86 7.65
CA GLU A 21 8.14 17.72 7.29
C GLU A 21 6.79 17.89 7.99
N LYS A 22 5.71 17.85 7.19
CA LYS A 22 4.36 17.98 7.71
C LYS A 22 4.05 16.74 8.53
N ILE A 23 3.82 16.93 9.82
CA ILE A 23 3.53 15.83 10.74
C ILE A 23 2.13 15.32 10.40
N ASN A 24 2.02 14.00 10.21
CA ASN A 24 0.79 13.35 9.79
C ASN A 24 0.39 12.24 10.77
N PHE A 25 -0.89 11.84 10.72
CA PHE A 25 -1.43 10.86 11.63
C PHE A 25 -0.83 9.48 11.40
N GLU A 26 -0.80 8.98 10.16
CA GLU A 26 -0.45 7.58 9.88
C GLU A 26 1.02 7.24 10.19
N ASP A 27 1.95 8.14 9.86
CA ASP A 27 3.39 7.88 9.97
C ASP A 27 3.96 8.32 11.33
N HIS A 28 3.44 9.41 11.92
CA HIS A 28 4.06 10.05 13.09
C HIS A 28 3.27 9.86 14.38
N ILE A 29 1.94 10.04 14.34
CA ILE A 29 1.10 10.05 15.55
C ILE A 29 0.56 8.67 15.90
N LEU A 30 0.13 7.90 14.91
CA LEU A 30 -0.43 6.57 15.09
C LEU A 30 0.56 5.61 15.77
N PRO A 31 1.88 5.62 15.47
CA PRO A 31 2.85 4.84 16.25
C PRO A 31 2.91 5.24 17.73
N ILE A 32 2.79 6.53 18.04
CA ILE A 32 2.76 7.04 19.44
C ILE A 32 1.51 6.53 20.15
N PHE A 33 0.34 6.61 19.51
CA PHE A 33 -0.91 6.11 20.07
C PHE A 33 -0.89 4.59 20.22
N ARG A 34 -0.34 3.86 19.24
CA ARG A 34 -0.19 2.40 19.34
C ARG A 34 0.61 1.97 20.54
N ASN A 35 1.73 2.63 20.80
CA ASN A 35 2.64 2.24 21.87
C ASN A 35 2.10 2.61 23.27
N ASN A 36 1.32 3.69 23.42
CA ASN A 36 0.98 4.22 24.75
C ASN A 36 -0.53 4.28 25.06
N CYS A 37 -1.41 4.20 24.05
CA CYS A 37 -2.84 4.51 24.21
C CYS A 37 -3.76 3.36 23.75
N VAL A 38 -3.39 2.66 22.67
CA VAL A 38 -4.24 1.69 21.97
C VAL A 38 -4.50 0.42 22.78
N THR A 39 -3.69 0.12 23.81
CA THR A 39 -3.98 -0.98 24.75
C THR A 39 -5.36 -0.83 25.41
N CYS A 40 -5.79 0.41 25.69
CA CYS A 40 -7.10 0.73 26.29
C CYS A 40 -8.06 1.47 25.35
N HIS A 41 -7.57 2.10 24.27
CA HIS A 41 -8.38 2.89 23.32
C HIS A 41 -8.40 2.25 21.92
N ASN A 42 -8.83 1.00 21.84
CA ASN A 42 -9.04 0.27 20.59
C ASN A 42 -10.53 -0.09 20.37
N PRO A 43 -10.98 -0.36 19.13
CA PRO A 43 -12.37 -0.72 18.79
C PRO A 43 -12.88 -2.05 19.38
N ASP A 44 -12.04 -2.81 20.07
CA ASP A 44 -12.41 -4.09 20.70
C ASP A 44 -12.50 -3.98 22.25
N LYS A 45 -11.81 -3.01 22.85
CA LYS A 45 -11.71 -2.76 24.29
C LYS A 45 -11.81 -1.26 24.62
N SER A 46 -12.59 -0.49 23.86
CA SER A 46 -12.69 0.96 24.01
C SER A 46 -13.24 1.31 25.39
N LYS A 47 -12.42 1.98 26.21
CA LYS A 47 -12.95 2.68 27.39
C LYS A 47 -13.55 4.01 26.94
N ALA A 48 -14.76 4.30 27.41
CA ALA A 48 -15.55 5.50 27.04
C ALA A 48 -15.80 5.62 25.52
N ASP A 49 -15.94 4.48 24.82
CA ASP A 49 -16.25 4.38 23.39
C ASP A 49 -15.36 5.19 22.44
N TYR A 50 -14.14 5.49 22.89
CA TYR A 50 -13.17 6.25 22.13
C TYR A 50 -12.01 5.37 21.66
N SER A 51 -11.74 5.38 20.35
CA SER A 51 -10.62 4.65 19.75
C SER A 51 -9.63 5.59 19.04
N LEU A 52 -8.33 5.32 19.24
CA LEU A 52 -7.23 6.08 18.66
C LEU A 52 -6.55 5.36 17.49
N THR A 53 -7.24 4.40 16.90
CA THR A 53 -6.62 3.41 16.03
C THR A 53 -6.73 3.72 14.55
N THR A 54 -7.76 4.47 14.20
CA THR A 54 -7.93 5.10 12.89
C THR A 54 -7.99 6.61 13.06
N PHE A 55 -7.68 7.33 11.99
CA PHE A 55 -7.76 8.79 11.98
C PHE A 55 -9.20 9.26 12.21
N GLU A 56 -10.16 8.55 11.60
CA GLU A 56 -11.58 8.85 11.72
C GLU A 56 -12.06 8.69 13.17
N ASP A 57 -11.69 7.60 13.85
CA ASP A 57 -12.10 7.36 15.24
C ASP A 57 -11.47 8.37 16.21
N ALA A 58 -10.21 8.75 15.98
CA ALA A 58 -9.50 9.73 16.80
C ALA A 58 -10.13 11.14 16.71
N ILE A 59 -10.72 11.50 15.56
CA ILE A 59 -11.39 12.80 15.39
C ILE A 59 -12.84 12.77 15.84
N LYS A 60 -13.53 11.64 15.64
CA LYS A 60 -14.94 11.49 15.98
C LYS A 60 -15.21 11.77 17.47
N GLY A 61 -14.22 11.50 18.34
CA GLY A 61 -14.36 11.72 19.78
C GLY A 61 -15.16 10.62 20.46
N GLY A 62 -15.34 10.73 21.78
CA GLY A 62 -16.16 9.82 22.58
C GLY A 62 -17.57 10.39 22.81
N GLU A 63 -18.37 9.75 23.67
CA GLU A 63 -19.71 10.23 24.04
C GLU A 63 -19.70 11.64 24.66
N THR A 64 -18.58 12.06 25.25
CA THR A 64 -18.41 13.38 25.87
C THR A 64 -18.02 14.49 24.88
N GLY A 65 -17.98 14.20 23.58
CA GLY A 65 -17.69 15.16 22.52
C GLY A 65 -16.34 14.96 21.82
N PRO A 66 -15.93 15.93 20.96
CA PRO A 66 -14.73 15.80 20.15
C PRO A 66 -13.47 15.77 21.03
N ALA A 67 -12.70 14.69 20.94
CA ALA A 67 -11.48 14.53 21.72
C ALA A 67 -10.33 15.41 21.22
N VAL A 68 -10.38 15.81 19.94
CA VAL A 68 -9.35 16.62 19.29
C VAL A 68 -10.01 17.74 18.49
N ILE A 69 -9.56 18.97 18.73
CA ILE A 69 -10.04 20.18 18.06
C ILE A 69 -8.92 20.70 17.16
N SER A 70 -9.19 20.71 15.85
CA SER A 70 -8.23 21.13 14.84
C SER A 70 -7.69 22.54 15.13
N LYS A 71 -6.36 22.73 15.03
CA LYS A 71 -5.60 23.96 15.28
C LYS A 71 -5.54 24.43 16.74
N ASN A 72 -6.36 23.90 17.64
CA ASN A 72 -6.40 24.29 19.05
C ASN A 72 -5.96 23.12 19.96
N PRO A 73 -4.66 22.95 20.22
CA PRO A 73 -4.17 21.89 21.10
C PRO A 73 -4.63 22.08 22.55
N ASP A 74 -4.72 23.31 23.04
CA ASP A 74 -5.00 23.58 24.45
C ASP A 74 -6.48 23.30 24.80
N GLU A 75 -7.40 23.42 23.83
CA GLU A 75 -8.81 23.03 23.99
C GLU A 75 -9.03 21.51 23.77
N SER A 76 -8.13 20.86 23.04
CA SER A 76 -8.20 19.44 22.72
C SER A 76 -8.03 18.58 23.97
N LEU A 77 -9.09 17.89 24.38
CA LEU A 77 -9.10 17.01 25.56
C LEU A 77 -7.97 15.97 25.49
N LEU A 78 -7.73 15.36 24.32
CA LEU A 78 -6.65 14.38 24.13
C LEU A 78 -5.28 14.94 24.53
N TYR A 79 -4.97 16.18 24.13
CA TYR A 79 -3.68 16.79 24.46
C TYR A 79 -3.59 17.10 25.96
N ARG A 80 -4.66 17.67 26.55
CA ARG A 80 -4.70 18.00 27.98
C ARG A 80 -4.49 16.79 28.89
N LEU A 81 -5.12 15.66 28.57
CA LEU A 81 -4.97 14.42 29.34
C LEU A 81 -3.57 13.81 29.22
N VAL A 82 -2.97 13.85 28.02
CA VAL A 82 -1.62 13.30 27.74
C VAL A 82 -0.51 14.21 28.27
N ALA A 83 -0.71 15.53 28.23
CA ALA A 83 0.18 16.52 28.84
C ALA A 83 0.08 16.54 30.38
N ARG A 84 -0.90 15.83 30.95
CA ARG A 84 -1.26 15.81 32.37
C ARG A 84 -1.67 17.19 32.91
N SER A 85 -2.29 18.03 32.07
CA SER A 85 -2.84 19.31 32.49
C SER A 85 -4.25 19.19 33.08
N GLU A 86 -4.93 18.07 32.85
CA GLU A 86 -6.29 17.81 33.34
C GLU A 86 -6.46 16.33 33.75
N LYS A 87 -7.28 16.06 34.77
CA LYS A 87 -7.57 14.69 35.23
C LYS A 87 -8.75 14.11 34.45
N PRO A 88 -8.75 12.80 34.12
CA PRO A 88 -7.77 11.78 34.53
C PRO A 88 -6.49 11.81 33.68
N TYR A 89 -5.33 11.70 34.33
CA TYR A 89 -4.04 11.65 33.64
C TYR A 89 -3.90 10.40 32.77
N MET A 90 -3.37 10.58 31.56
CA MET A 90 -3.05 9.50 30.63
C MET A 90 -1.55 9.47 30.31
N PRO A 91 -0.92 8.29 30.18
CA PRO A 91 -1.48 6.95 30.41
C PRO A 91 -1.72 6.65 31.91
N ARG A 92 -2.78 5.89 32.23
CA ARG A 92 -3.12 5.51 33.61
C ARG A 92 -2.09 4.50 34.15
N LYS A 93 -1.50 4.80 35.31
CA LYS A 93 -0.53 3.95 36.04
C LYS A 93 0.88 3.82 35.42
N GLU A 94 1.16 4.51 34.31
CA GLU A 94 2.50 4.59 33.72
C GLU A 94 3.13 5.96 33.97
N PRO A 95 4.46 6.12 33.84
CA PRO A 95 5.10 7.43 33.89
C PRO A 95 4.61 8.37 32.78
N LYS A 96 4.83 9.67 32.96
CA LYS A 96 4.48 10.67 31.93
C LYS A 96 5.20 10.30 30.62
N MET A 97 4.48 10.36 29.51
CA MET A 97 5.06 10.11 28.20
C MET A 97 6.17 11.14 27.89
N ASP A 98 7.20 10.70 27.17
CA ASP A 98 8.30 11.56 26.74
C ASP A 98 7.82 12.86 26.07
N ASP A 99 8.40 13.99 26.50
CA ASP A 99 7.97 15.33 26.11
C ASP A 99 8.12 15.57 24.60
N GLN A 100 9.05 14.87 23.93
CA GLN A 100 9.18 14.92 22.47
C GLN A 100 7.92 14.37 21.77
N LYS A 101 7.37 13.27 22.27
CA LYS A 101 6.14 12.65 21.74
C LYS A 101 4.92 13.54 21.99
N ILE A 102 4.86 14.18 23.16
CA ILE A 102 3.80 15.15 23.50
C ILE A 102 3.87 16.36 22.56
N LYS A 103 5.08 16.85 22.27
CA LYS A 103 5.31 17.95 21.33
C LYS A 103 4.88 17.59 19.91
N LEU A 104 5.12 16.36 19.45
CA LEU A 104 4.64 15.88 18.15
C LEU A 104 3.11 15.87 18.05
N ILE A 105 2.42 15.38 19.10
CA ILE A 105 0.95 15.41 19.16
C ILE A 105 0.44 16.86 19.12
N ARG A 106 1.07 17.77 19.88
CA ARG A 106 0.72 19.20 19.88
C ARG A 106 0.84 19.80 18.47
N LEU A 107 1.96 19.56 17.80
CA LEU A 107 2.23 20.08 16.46
C LEU A 107 1.25 19.53 15.42
N TRP A 108 0.90 18.24 15.50
CA TRP A 108 -0.10 17.64 14.61
C TRP A 108 -1.48 18.28 14.76
N ILE A 109 -1.91 18.57 16.01
CA ILE A 109 -3.17 19.27 16.28
C ILE A 109 -3.11 20.70 15.72
N GLN A 110 -2.02 21.43 15.99
CA GLN A 110 -1.79 22.79 15.48
C GLN A 110 -1.80 22.86 13.94
N GLN A 111 -1.25 21.85 13.27
CA GLN A 111 -1.22 21.74 11.80
C GLN A 111 -2.59 21.39 11.17
N GLY A 112 -3.61 21.14 11.98
CA GLY A 112 -4.97 20.89 11.52
C GLY A 112 -5.26 19.43 11.18
N LEU A 113 -4.69 18.49 11.96
CA LEU A 113 -5.01 17.06 11.91
C LEU A 113 -4.78 16.44 10.53
N LEU A 114 -3.55 16.54 10.02
CA LEU A 114 -3.21 15.93 8.73
C LEU A 114 -3.23 14.40 8.83
N LYS A 115 -3.98 13.72 7.95
CA LYS A 115 -4.00 12.24 7.88
C LYS A 115 -2.71 11.68 7.28
N THR A 116 -2.28 12.24 6.15
CA THR A 116 -1.09 11.85 5.37
C THR A 116 -0.35 13.10 4.87
N ALA A 117 0.96 13.00 4.55
CA ALA A 117 1.83 14.11 4.13
C ALA A 117 1.31 14.99 2.96
N GLY A 118 0.33 14.51 2.16
CA GLY A 118 -0.18 15.20 0.96
C GLY A 118 -1.68 15.54 0.93
N ALA A 119 -2.44 15.49 2.02
CA ALA A 119 -3.91 15.57 1.92
C ALA A 119 -4.49 17.00 1.76
N LYS A 120 -5.11 17.28 0.60
CA LYS A 120 -6.47 17.87 0.49
C LYS A 120 -7.45 16.71 0.40
N VAL A 121 -8.68 16.86 0.91
CA VAL A 121 -9.72 15.82 0.95
C VAL A 121 -9.85 15.12 -0.41
N ILE A 122 -9.44 13.85 -0.45
CA ILE A 122 -9.67 12.95 -1.58
C ILE A 122 -10.47 11.78 -1.01
N GLN A 123 -11.73 11.68 -1.45
CA GLN A 123 -12.53 10.47 -1.32
C GLN A 123 -11.71 9.26 -1.77
N GLN A 124 -11.79 8.19 -0.99
CA GLN A 124 -11.17 6.90 -1.29
C GLN A 124 -11.33 6.59 -2.78
N LYS A 125 -10.20 6.61 -3.53
CA LYS A 125 -10.16 5.97 -4.83
C LYS A 125 -10.57 4.52 -4.61
N LYS A 126 -11.79 4.16 -5.03
CA LYS A 126 -12.19 2.77 -5.18
C LYS A 126 -11.08 2.09 -6.00
N LEU A 127 -10.43 1.10 -5.40
CA LEU A 127 -9.53 0.21 -6.13
C LEU A 127 -10.31 -0.30 -7.35
N LYS A 128 -9.79 -0.03 -8.55
CA LYS A 128 -10.34 -0.47 -9.85
C LYS A 128 -10.08 -1.98 -10.05
N ILE A 129 -10.54 -2.80 -9.12
CA ILE A 129 -10.77 -4.22 -9.37
C ILE A 129 -12.16 -4.48 -8.82
N GLN A 130 -13.14 -4.62 -9.71
CA GLN A 130 -14.46 -5.10 -9.33
C GLN A 130 -14.30 -6.56 -8.90
N ILE A 131 -14.29 -6.79 -7.58
CA ILE A 131 -14.19 -8.11 -6.95
C ILE A 131 -15.37 -9.02 -7.36
N SER A 132 -16.43 -8.46 -7.96
CA SER A 132 -17.55 -9.20 -8.56
C SER A 132 -17.16 -10.15 -9.70
N ASP A 133 -15.98 -9.99 -10.29
CA ASP A 133 -15.47 -10.91 -11.33
C ASP A 133 -14.80 -12.17 -10.77
N LEU A 134 -14.61 -12.26 -9.44
CA LEU A 134 -14.16 -13.47 -8.78
C LEU A 134 -15.28 -14.51 -8.79
N LYS A 135 -15.43 -15.24 -9.90
CA LYS A 135 -16.35 -16.38 -9.97
C LYS A 135 -15.85 -17.49 -9.05
N PRO A 136 -16.54 -17.79 -7.93
CA PRO A 136 -16.12 -18.84 -7.05
C PRO A 136 -16.32 -20.19 -7.73
N THR A 137 -15.23 -20.85 -8.12
CA THR A 137 -15.30 -22.23 -8.57
C THR A 137 -15.18 -23.15 -7.37
N LYS A 138 -16.29 -23.77 -6.97
CA LYS A 138 -16.28 -24.81 -5.93
C LYS A 138 -15.50 -26.03 -6.46
N GLY A 139 -14.47 -26.42 -5.73
CA GLY A 139 -13.72 -27.66 -6.00
C GLY A 139 -12.60 -27.54 -7.04
N LYS A 140 -12.34 -28.62 -7.77
CA LYS A 140 -11.24 -28.70 -8.74
C LYS A 140 -11.54 -27.78 -9.92
N PRO A 141 -10.62 -26.87 -10.31
CA PRO A 141 -10.84 -26.04 -11.50
C PRO A 141 -10.94 -26.94 -12.75
N LYS A 142 -11.92 -26.64 -13.61
CA LYS A 142 -12.15 -27.38 -14.88
C LYS A 142 -10.95 -27.28 -15.82
N VAL A 143 -10.29 -26.13 -15.82
CA VAL A 143 -9.04 -25.88 -16.55
C VAL A 143 -7.86 -26.09 -15.60
N ALA A 144 -6.81 -26.76 -16.08
CA ALA A 144 -5.57 -26.90 -15.33
C ALA A 144 -5.05 -25.52 -14.91
N LEU A 145 -4.69 -25.38 -13.63
CA LEU A 145 -4.16 -24.11 -13.13
C LEU A 145 -2.89 -23.75 -13.90
N LYS A 146 -2.87 -22.53 -14.45
CA LYS A 146 -1.64 -21.94 -14.97
C LYS A 146 -0.69 -21.77 -13.78
N MET A 147 0.52 -22.31 -13.92
CA MET A 147 1.57 -22.09 -12.93
C MET A 147 1.94 -20.60 -12.92
N PRO A 148 2.32 -20.03 -11.75
CA PRO A 148 2.81 -18.66 -11.69
C PRO A 148 3.91 -18.45 -12.74
N LYS A 149 3.76 -17.39 -13.54
CA LYS A 149 4.90 -16.81 -14.27
C LYS A 149 5.89 -16.32 -13.21
N MET A 150 7.20 -16.34 -13.45
CA MET A 150 8.11 -16.01 -12.33
C MET A 150 7.83 -14.59 -11.80
N ILE A 151 7.58 -14.48 -10.50
CA ILE A 151 7.08 -13.26 -9.85
C ILE A 151 8.20 -12.72 -8.98
N ASN A 152 8.82 -11.60 -9.37
CA ASN A 152 9.78 -10.84 -8.56
C ASN A 152 10.79 -11.74 -7.81
N LEU A 153 11.81 -12.25 -8.49
CA LEU A 153 12.78 -13.18 -7.89
C LEU A 153 13.82 -12.52 -6.97
N GLU A 154 13.78 -11.20 -6.81
CA GLU A 154 14.64 -10.46 -5.90
C GLU A 154 14.14 -10.59 -4.45
N PRO A 155 14.94 -11.20 -3.54
CA PRO A 155 14.56 -11.27 -2.15
C PRO A 155 14.57 -9.88 -1.51
N ILE A 156 13.48 -9.55 -0.84
CA ILE A 156 13.27 -8.29 -0.11
C ILE A 156 13.95 -8.39 1.25
N PHE A 157 13.87 -9.56 1.88
CA PHE A 157 14.46 -9.84 3.18
C PHE A 157 15.56 -10.88 3.06
N ARG A 158 16.71 -10.62 3.68
CA ARG A 158 17.83 -11.54 3.78
C ARG A 158 18.34 -11.59 5.20
N THR A 159 18.66 -12.80 5.63
CA THR A 159 19.34 -13.08 6.89
C THR A 159 20.45 -14.09 6.61
N ASN A 160 21.55 -13.97 7.37
CA ASN A 160 22.66 -14.91 7.30
C ASN A 160 22.28 -16.30 7.85
N HIS A 161 21.27 -16.34 8.73
CA HIS A 161 20.64 -17.58 9.20
C HIS A 161 19.28 -17.76 8.56
N THR A 162 18.86 -19.01 8.33
CA THR A 162 17.49 -19.31 7.89
C THR A 162 16.52 -18.88 8.99
N GLY A 163 15.67 -17.88 8.71
CA GLY A 163 14.65 -17.43 9.65
C GLY A 163 13.55 -18.48 9.84
N GLN A 164 12.79 -18.35 10.92
CA GLN A 164 11.75 -19.32 11.32
C GLN A 164 10.67 -19.48 10.23
N LEU A 165 10.27 -20.73 9.97
CA LEU A 165 9.14 -21.01 9.08
C LEU A 165 7.82 -20.97 9.85
N LEU A 166 7.24 -19.77 9.99
CA LEU A 166 6.00 -19.57 10.74
C LEU A 166 4.76 -20.09 10.00
N ALA A 167 4.71 -19.92 8.67
CA ALA A 167 3.56 -20.29 7.86
C ALA A 167 3.96 -21.07 6.61
N GLN A 168 3.12 -22.03 6.26
CA GLN A 168 3.23 -22.85 5.06
C GLN A 168 1.83 -23.11 4.52
N ALA A 169 1.69 -23.14 3.19
CA ALA A 169 0.49 -23.63 2.53
C ALA A 169 0.84 -24.41 1.28
N SER A 170 0.16 -25.53 1.04
CA SER A 170 0.27 -26.29 -0.21
C SER A 170 -0.92 -26.00 -1.10
N ASN A 171 -0.67 -25.78 -2.40
CA ASN A 171 -1.75 -25.56 -3.34
C ASN A 171 -2.56 -26.86 -3.52
N PRO A 172 -3.90 -26.82 -3.44
CA PRO A 172 -4.71 -28.03 -3.53
C PRO A 172 -4.62 -28.76 -4.88
N TRP A 173 -4.32 -28.07 -5.98
CA TRP A 173 -4.45 -28.60 -7.34
C TRP A 173 -3.18 -28.51 -8.19
N SER A 174 -2.15 -27.80 -7.74
CA SER A 174 -0.86 -27.68 -8.42
C SER A 174 0.28 -28.12 -7.50
N PRO A 175 1.47 -28.44 -8.02
CA PRO A 175 2.64 -28.78 -7.20
C PRO A 175 3.31 -27.52 -6.62
N LEU A 176 2.53 -26.52 -6.22
CA LEU A 176 3.01 -25.25 -5.69
C LEU A 176 2.91 -25.26 -4.16
N VAL A 177 3.93 -24.75 -3.49
CA VAL A 177 3.94 -24.53 -2.03
C VAL A 177 4.37 -23.09 -1.73
N ALA A 178 3.75 -22.49 -0.74
CA ALA A 178 4.07 -21.16 -0.23
C ALA A 178 4.70 -21.29 1.16
N PHE A 179 5.77 -20.53 1.42
CA PHE A 179 6.45 -20.44 2.71
C PHE A 179 6.55 -18.97 3.13
N SER A 180 6.28 -18.65 4.39
CA SER A 180 6.58 -17.30 4.92
C SER A 180 8.01 -17.23 5.45
N LEU A 181 8.68 -16.12 5.18
CA LEU A 181 9.97 -15.80 5.79
C LEU A 181 10.11 -14.28 5.95
N GLY A 182 10.15 -13.79 7.19
CA GLY A 182 10.16 -12.35 7.45
C GLY A 182 8.97 -11.66 6.75
N ASN A 183 9.25 -10.60 6.00
CA ASN A 183 8.22 -9.79 5.32
C ASN A 183 7.98 -10.23 3.86
N GLN A 184 8.28 -11.49 3.52
CA GLN A 184 8.07 -12.03 2.18
C GLN A 184 7.52 -13.46 2.21
N ILE A 185 6.86 -13.85 1.13
CA ILE A 185 6.31 -15.18 0.92
C ILE A 185 6.95 -15.78 -0.33
N LEU A 186 7.54 -16.96 -0.17
CA LEU A 186 8.26 -17.66 -1.22
C LEU A 186 7.36 -18.73 -1.84
N LEU A 187 7.17 -18.67 -3.15
CA LEU A 187 6.43 -19.65 -3.93
C LEU A 187 7.40 -20.63 -4.58
N TYR A 188 7.27 -21.92 -4.25
CA TYR A 188 8.13 -22.98 -4.78
C TYR A 188 7.35 -24.04 -5.55
N ASP A 189 7.92 -24.51 -6.65
CA ASP A 189 7.49 -25.72 -7.35
C ASP A 189 8.11 -26.95 -6.67
N ILE A 190 7.27 -27.81 -6.07
CA ILE A 190 7.69 -28.99 -5.30
C ILE A 190 8.44 -30.00 -6.19
N ASN A 191 8.02 -30.15 -7.44
CA ASN A 191 8.57 -31.19 -8.32
C ASN A 191 9.98 -30.83 -8.80
N LYS A 192 10.21 -29.53 -9.02
CA LYS A 192 11.46 -29.02 -9.58
C LYS A 192 12.34 -28.27 -8.57
N VAL A 193 11.83 -28.03 -7.37
CA VAL A 193 12.48 -27.22 -6.30
C VAL A 193 12.89 -25.84 -6.82
N LEU A 194 12.02 -25.22 -7.62
CA LEU A 194 12.29 -23.93 -8.21
C LEU A 194 11.46 -22.86 -7.53
N LEU A 195 12.14 -21.79 -7.14
CA LEU A 195 11.51 -20.56 -6.72
C LEU A 195 10.78 -19.95 -7.91
N ARG A 196 9.44 -19.97 -7.84
CA ARG A 196 8.54 -19.37 -8.81
C ARG A 196 8.28 -17.91 -8.52
N GLY A 197 8.40 -17.47 -7.27
CA GLY A 197 8.29 -16.05 -7.02
C GLY A 197 8.35 -15.68 -5.55
N ILE A 198 8.50 -14.38 -5.31
CA ILE A 198 8.53 -13.77 -3.99
C ILE A 198 7.42 -12.72 -3.92
N LEU A 199 6.41 -13.00 -3.10
CA LEU A 199 5.34 -12.06 -2.82
C LEU A 199 5.73 -11.19 -1.61
N LYS A 200 5.57 -9.88 -1.75
CA LYS A 200 5.81 -8.94 -0.65
C LYS A 200 4.66 -9.02 0.35
N PHE A 201 4.97 -9.25 1.62
CA PHE A 201 4.03 -9.01 2.71
C PHE A 201 4.33 -7.61 3.28
N PRO A 202 3.39 -6.67 3.21
CA PRO A 202 3.70 -5.26 3.44
C PRO A 202 4.03 -4.94 4.91
N GLU A 203 3.58 -5.75 5.89
CA GLU A 203 3.62 -5.37 7.30
C GLU A 203 3.94 -6.56 8.20
N GLY A 204 5.20 -6.63 8.67
CA GLY A 204 5.66 -7.67 9.58
C GLY A 204 5.70 -9.06 8.95
N MET A 205 5.38 -10.09 9.73
CA MET A 205 5.50 -11.49 9.33
C MET A 205 4.14 -12.13 9.09
N ALA A 206 4.06 -13.05 8.12
CA ALA A 206 2.87 -13.87 7.91
C ALA A 206 2.89 -15.10 8.84
N TYR A 207 1.90 -15.20 9.73
CA TYR A 207 1.73 -16.30 10.69
C TYR A 207 0.85 -17.44 10.11
N GLN A 208 -0.05 -17.10 9.18
CA GLN A 208 -0.89 -18.07 8.48
C GLN A 208 -0.88 -17.82 6.97
N LEU A 209 -0.80 -18.90 6.21
CA LEU A 209 -0.98 -18.92 4.76
C LEU A 209 -2.07 -19.93 4.42
N LYS A 210 -2.98 -19.58 3.51
CA LYS A 210 -4.04 -20.48 3.02
C LYS A 210 -4.30 -20.21 1.54
N PHE A 211 -4.25 -21.26 0.72
CA PHE A 211 -4.72 -21.16 -0.66
C PHE A 211 -6.24 -21.20 -0.69
N SER A 212 -6.84 -20.43 -1.60
CA SER A 212 -8.25 -20.59 -1.94
C SER A 212 -8.53 -22.01 -2.41
N ARG A 213 -9.80 -22.44 -2.30
CA ARG A 213 -10.17 -23.82 -2.63
C ARG A 213 -9.90 -24.19 -4.08
N ASP A 214 -10.01 -23.23 -5.00
CA ASP A 214 -9.67 -23.38 -6.41
C ASP A 214 -8.16 -23.27 -6.69
N GLY A 215 -7.35 -22.86 -5.72
CA GLY A 215 -5.90 -22.71 -5.81
C GLY A 215 -5.42 -21.49 -6.60
N LYS A 216 -6.32 -20.58 -6.99
CA LYS A 216 -5.97 -19.37 -7.77
C LYS A 216 -5.52 -18.20 -6.91
N PHE A 217 -5.91 -18.19 -5.64
CA PHE A 217 -5.59 -17.12 -4.70
C PHE A 217 -4.85 -17.67 -3.49
N LEU A 218 -4.01 -16.82 -2.90
CA LEU A 218 -3.30 -17.11 -1.67
C LEU A 218 -3.63 -16.00 -0.67
N LEU A 219 -4.17 -16.37 0.48
CA LEU A 219 -4.34 -15.50 1.63
C LEU A 219 -3.13 -15.63 2.54
N GLY A 220 -2.58 -14.50 2.96
CA GLY A 220 -1.59 -14.42 4.01
C GLY A 220 -2.08 -13.49 5.11
N SER A 221 -2.10 -14.00 6.32
CA SER A 221 -2.55 -13.30 7.51
C SER A 221 -1.39 -13.20 8.47
N GLY A 222 -1.18 -12.00 9.02
CA GLY A 222 -0.06 -11.76 9.90
C GLY A 222 0.02 -10.33 10.38
N GLY A 223 1.23 -9.87 10.66
CA GLY A 223 1.45 -8.53 11.15
C GLY A 223 2.73 -8.34 11.95
N ILE A 224 2.79 -7.21 12.64
CA ILE A 224 3.77 -6.92 13.68
C ILE A 224 3.07 -7.13 15.02
N ALA A 225 3.61 -8.05 15.82
CA ALA A 225 3.08 -8.37 17.14
C ALA A 225 2.97 -7.09 18.00
N GLY A 226 1.81 -6.91 18.65
CA GLY A 226 1.46 -5.77 19.48
C GLY A 226 1.26 -4.44 18.76
N GLN A 227 1.38 -4.39 17.42
CA GLN A 227 1.28 -3.12 16.68
C GLN A 227 0.23 -3.13 15.58
N LYS A 228 0.24 -4.15 14.71
CA LYS A 228 -0.61 -4.14 13.51
C LYS A 228 -0.80 -5.54 12.95
N GLY A 229 -2.04 -5.98 12.83
CA GLY A 229 -2.45 -7.14 12.08
C GLY A 229 -2.99 -6.75 10.71
N VAL A 230 -2.71 -7.55 9.69
CA VAL A 230 -3.30 -7.44 8.36
C VAL A 230 -3.41 -8.80 7.68
N TYR A 231 -4.40 -8.90 6.79
CA TYR A 231 -4.44 -9.94 5.78
C TYR A 231 -4.22 -9.35 4.38
N VAL A 232 -3.59 -10.14 3.52
CA VAL A 232 -3.36 -9.81 2.11
C VAL A 232 -3.74 -11.00 1.26
N LEU A 233 -4.49 -10.74 0.19
CA LEU A 233 -4.91 -11.72 -0.79
C LEU A 233 -4.17 -11.46 -2.10
N TRP A 234 -3.39 -12.43 -2.55
CA TRP A 234 -2.72 -12.40 -3.85
C TRP A 234 -3.41 -13.30 -4.86
N ARG A 235 -3.38 -12.89 -6.12
CA ARG A 235 -3.57 -13.79 -7.25
C ARG A 235 -2.27 -14.56 -7.49
N VAL A 236 -2.37 -15.88 -7.59
CA VAL A 236 -1.21 -16.78 -7.65
C VAL A 236 -0.52 -16.75 -9.02
N GLU A 237 -1.22 -16.39 -10.09
CA GLU A 237 -0.69 -16.43 -11.46
C GLU A 237 0.35 -15.33 -11.75
N ASP A 238 0.09 -14.12 -11.25
CA ASP A 238 0.84 -12.87 -11.49
C ASP A 238 1.44 -12.28 -10.21
N GLY A 239 0.95 -12.69 -9.02
CA GLY A 239 1.37 -12.17 -7.73
C GLY A 239 0.76 -10.83 -7.36
N GLU A 240 -0.27 -10.39 -8.09
CA GLU A 240 -0.93 -9.13 -7.82
C GLU A 240 -1.71 -9.19 -6.51
N ILE A 241 -1.63 -8.11 -5.74
CA ILE A 241 -2.45 -7.94 -4.54
C ILE A 241 -3.87 -7.56 -4.98
N ILE A 242 -4.82 -8.45 -4.76
CA ILE A 242 -6.25 -8.19 -5.02
C ILE A 242 -6.84 -7.36 -3.89
N ARG A 243 -6.53 -7.75 -2.64
CA ARG A 243 -7.09 -7.11 -1.45
C ARG A 243 -6.08 -7.12 -0.32
N LYS A 244 -6.08 -6.03 0.44
CA LYS A 244 -5.46 -5.91 1.76
C LYS A 244 -6.53 -5.44 2.76
N GLY A 245 -6.52 -5.96 3.97
CA GLY A 245 -7.48 -5.59 5.01
C GLY A 245 -7.08 -6.07 6.40
N GLY A 246 -8.03 -6.02 7.33
CA GLY A 246 -7.88 -6.60 8.67
C GLY A 246 -7.01 -5.79 9.62
N GLN A 247 -7.12 -4.46 9.62
CA GLN A 247 -6.37 -3.51 10.47
C GLN A 247 -6.56 -3.78 11.97
N GLU A 248 -5.98 -4.86 12.47
CA GLU A 248 -6.04 -5.28 13.87
C GLU A 248 -4.89 -4.67 14.68
N PHE A 249 -5.05 -4.58 16.00
CA PHE A 249 -4.04 -3.98 16.90
C PHE A 249 -2.85 -4.86 17.15
N ASP A 250 -3.06 -6.16 17.00
CA ASP A 250 -2.02 -7.14 17.12
C ASP A 250 -1.98 -7.94 15.82
N SER A 251 -0.88 -8.64 15.62
CA SER A 251 -0.73 -9.62 14.57
C SER A 251 -1.89 -10.60 14.53
N ILE A 252 -2.37 -10.85 13.30
CA ILE A 252 -3.36 -11.90 13.06
C ILE A 252 -2.62 -13.24 13.14
N LEU A 253 -2.94 -14.05 14.14
CA LEU A 253 -2.30 -15.37 14.36
C LEU A 253 -2.89 -16.42 13.41
N SER A 254 -4.17 -16.30 13.10
CA SER A 254 -4.87 -17.19 12.19
C SER A 254 -5.82 -16.44 11.29
N GLY A 255 -5.94 -16.87 10.04
CA GLY A 255 -6.97 -16.40 9.15
C GLY A 255 -7.13 -17.34 7.96
N ASP A 256 -8.32 -17.31 7.38
CA ASP A 256 -8.70 -18.17 6.27
C ASP A 256 -9.66 -17.45 5.33
N ILE A 257 -9.77 -17.96 4.11
CA ILE A 257 -10.66 -17.44 3.07
C ILE A 257 -11.78 -18.43 2.77
N SER A 258 -13.01 -17.94 2.69
CA SER A 258 -14.16 -18.79 2.37
C SER A 258 -14.06 -19.36 0.95
N SER A 259 -14.65 -20.53 0.73
CA SER A 259 -14.61 -21.22 -0.57
C SER A 259 -15.34 -20.46 -1.68
N ASP A 260 -16.29 -19.59 -1.31
CA ASP A 260 -17.01 -18.69 -2.21
C ASP A 260 -16.33 -17.33 -2.40
N LEU A 261 -15.15 -17.11 -1.80
CA LEU A 261 -14.36 -15.89 -1.87
C LEU A 261 -15.12 -14.63 -1.41
N LYS A 262 -16.19 -14.78 -0.62
CA LYS A 262 -16.93 -13.63 -0.08
C LYS A 262 -16.40 -13.17 1.27
N TYR A 263 -15.83 -14.08 2.04
CA TYR A 263 -15.47 -13.83 3.42
C TYR A 263 -14.00 -14.16 3.69
N VAL A 264 -13.40 -13.36 4.57
CA VAL A 264 -12.10 -13.66 5.20
C VAL A 264 -12.32 -13.63 6.70
N CYS A 265 -11.80 -14.61 7.42
CA CYS A 265 -11.80 -14.61 8.87
C CYS A 265 -10.41 -14.27 9.42
N SER A 266 -10.40 -13.72 10.63
CA SER A 266 -9.19 -13.53 11.42
C SER A 266 -9.41 -13.95 12.88
N GLY A 267 -8.33 -14.40 13.49
CA GLY A 267 -8.21 -14.67 14.92
C GLY A 267 -6.82 -14.26 15.42
N GLY A 268 -6.76 -13.76 16.65
CA GLY A 268 -5.52 -13.34 17.28
C GLY A 268 -5.68 -13.10 18.78
N SER A 269 -4.86 -12.20 19.33
CA SER A 269 -4.81 -11.92 20.77
C SER A 269 -6.01 -11.12 21.30
N SER A 270 -6.83 -10.57 20.40
CA SER A 270 -8.08 -9.88 20.73
C SER A 270 -9.14 -10.80 21.33
N LYS A 271 -8.94 -12.14 21.23
CA LYS A 271 -9.88 -13.19 21.67
C LYS A 271 -11.20 -13.19 20.88
N LEU A 272 -11.26 -12.38 19.83
CA LEU A 272 -12.40 -12.28 18.93
C LEU A 272 -12.07 -13.00 17.63
N VAL A 273 -13.09 -13.59 17.02
CA VAL A 273 -13.04 -13.98 15.62
C VAL A 273 -13.77 -12.90 14.83
N LYS A 274 -13.11 -12.30 13.83
CA LYS A 274 -13.73 -11.30 12.97
C LYS A 274 -13.94 -11.88 11.59
N ILE A 275 -15.11 -11.64 11.01
CA ILE A 275 -15.41 -11.99 9.61
C ILE A 275 -15.51 -10.70 8.81
N TYR A 276 -14.70 -10.60 7.76
CA TYR A 276 -14.66 -9.49 6.83
C TYR A 276 -15.34 -9.89 5.53
N ASP A 277 -16.12 -8.97 4.96
CA ASP A 277 -16.52 -9.03 3.56
C ASP A 277 -15.29 -8.74 2.69
N LEU A 278 -14.93 -9.64 1.79
CA LEU A 278 -13.78 -9.47 0.91
C LEU A 278 -13.98 -8.29 -0.06
N SER A 279 -15.23 -8.06 -0.50
CA SER A 279 -15.56 -7.05 -1.50
C SER A 279 -15.46 -5.62 -0.93
N SER A 280 -16.10 -5.36 0.21
CA SER A 280 -16.04 -4.06 0.87
C SER A 280 -14.81 -3.91 1.78
N GLY A 281 -14.25 -5.01 2.29
CA GLY A 281 -13.22 -5.06 3.34
C GLY A 281 -13.72 -4.65 4.73
N LYS A 282 -15.04 -4.54 4.91
CA LYS A 282 -15.65 -4.19 6.19
C LYS A 282 -15.85 -5.43 7.04
N ILE A 283 -15.81 -5.25 8.36
CA ILE A 283 -16.19 -6.29 9.32
C ILE A 283 -17.71 -6.47 9.23
N ILE A 284 -18.15 -7.71 9.03
CA ILE A 284 -19.57 -8.08 9.07
C ILE A 284 -19.91 -8.63 10.45
N HIS A 285 -19.03 -9.48 11.01
CA HIS A 285 -19.26 -10.13 12.30
C HIS A 285 -18.07 -9.98 13.23
N LYS A 286 -18.35 -9.70 14.51
CA LYS A 286 -17.40 -9.75 15.63
C LYS A 286 -17.87 -10.83 16.62
N LEU A 287 -17.24 -12.00 16.59
CA LEU A 287 -17.67 -13.18 17.31
C LEU A 287 -16.94 -13.27 18.66
N LYS A 288 -17.68 -13.09 19.75
CA LYS A 288 -17.16 -13.03 21.13
C LYS A 288 -17.60 -14.25 21.92
N LYS A 289 -16.72 -15.26 22.01
CA LYS A 289 -16.94 -16.46 22.85
C LYS A 289 -15.66 -17.04 23.44
N HIS A 290 -14.53 -16.86 22.77
CA HIS A 290 -13.23 -17.34 23.25
C HIS A 290 -12.75 -16.55 24.47
N ASN A 291 -12.15 -17.26 25.42
CA ASN A 291 -11.67 -16.70 26.67
C ASN A 291 -10.16 -16.37 26.63
N ASP A 292 -9.47 -16.83 25.60
CA ASP A 292 -8.06 -16.53 25.35
C ASP A 292 -7.77 -16.37 23.85
N TRP A 293 -6.50 -16.17 23.48
CA TRP A 293 -6.05 -15.92 22.12
C TRP A 293 -6.58 -16.98 21.16
N VAL A 294 -7.13 -16.53 20.03
CA VAL A 294 -7.58 -17.42 18.96
C VAL A 294 -6.37 -17.80 18.11
N LEU A 295 -5.98 -19.06 18.18
CA LEU A 295 -4.77 -19.59 17.53
C LEU A 295 -5.05 -20.24 16.18
N ALA A 296 -6.28 -20.73 15.97
CA ALA A 296 -6.68 -21.39 14.73
C ALA A 296 -8.09 -20.96 14.31
N THR A 297 -8.27 -20.70 13.01
CA THR A 297 -9.54 -20.43 12.34
C THR A 297 -9.50 -21.11 10.98
N GLU A 298 -10.60 -21.77 10.58
CA GLU A 298 -10.71 -22.37 9.25
C GLU A 298 -12.17 -22.50 8.81
N PHE A 299 -12.46 -22.08 7.57
CA PHE A 299 -13.77 -22.30 6.96
C PHE A 299 -13.92 -23.76 6.53
N SER A 300 -15.14 -24.27 6.65
CA SER A 300 -15.48 -25.57 6.08
C SER A 300 -15.36 -25.52 4.55
N PRO A 301 -15.00 -26.63 3.87
CA PRO A 301 -14.80 -26.65 2.42
C PRO A 301 -16.01 -26.18 1.58
N ASP A 302 -17.22 -26.35 2.07
CA ASP A 302 -18.48 -25.85 1.50
C ASP A 302 -18.75 -24.37 1.81
N GLY A 303 -18.01 -23.77 2.75
CA GLY A 303 -18.07 -22.36 3.14
C GLY A 303 -19.18 -22.02 4.14
N VAL A 304 -19.95 -23.01 4.60
CA VAL A 304 -21.14 -22.81 5.46
C VAL A 304 -20.74 -22.59 6.92
N LEU A 305 -19.71 -23.28 7.39
CA LEU A 305 -19.26 -23.21 8.77
C LEU A 305 -17.87 -22.56 8.86
N LEU A 306 -17.60 -21.94 10.00
CA LEU A 306 -16.30 -21.47 10.41
C LEU A 306 -15.96 -22.13 11.75
N ALA A 307 -14.85 -22.83 11.84
CA ALA A 307 -14.34 -23.32 13.12
C ALA A 307 -13.25 -22.39 13.63
N SER A 308 -13.25 -22.11 14.93
CA SER A 308 -12.22 -21.34 15.61
C SER A 308 -11.80 -22.02 16.91
N ALA A 309 -10.53 -21.89 17.29
CA ALA A 309 -10.01 -22.47 18.51
C ALA A 309 -9.04 -21.54 19.25
N ASP A 310 -9.05 -21.64 20.57
CA ASP A 310 -8.25 -20.79 21.45
C ASP A 310 -7.15 -21.52 22.22
N ARG A 311 -6.34 -20.69 22.89
CA ARG A 311 -5.23 -21.10 23.76
C ARG A 311 -5.67 -21.85 25.03
N ASN A 312 -6.95 -21.80 25.41
CA ASN A 312 -7.49 -22.52 26.57
C ASN A 312 -8.11 -23.88 26.23
N GLY A 313 -8.08 -24.30 24.96
CA GLY A 313 -8.64 -25.59 24.55
C GLY A 313 -10.06 -25.52 23.98
N GLY A 314 -10.68 -24.34 23.97
CA GLY A 314 -12.03 -24.12 23.48
C GLY A 314 -12.08 -24.11 21.96
N ILE A 315 -12.98 -24.91 21.38
CA ILE A 315 -13.27 -24.89 19.94
C ILE A 315 -14.74 -24.47 19.76
N VAL A 316 -14.96 -23.41 18.98
CA VAL A 316 -16.30 -22.89 18.65
C VAL A 316 -16.53 -23.02 17.15
N VAL A 317 -17.70 -23.48 16.76
CA VAL A 317 -18.12 -23.57 15.36
C VAL A 317 -19.25 -22.58 15.15
N TRP A 318 -19.16 -21.81 14.07
CA TRP A 318 -20.05 -20.72 13.72
C TRP A 318 -20.67 -20.99 12.35
N GLU A 319 -21.89 -20.52 12.14
CA GLU A 319 -22.41 -20.35 10.79
C GLU A 319 -21.75 -19.11 10.16
N SER A 320 -21.09 -19.28 9.01
CA SER A 320 -20.24 -18.25 8.41
C SER A 320 -21.02 -17.01 7.97
N ARG A 321 -22.26 -17.20 7.50
CA ARG A 321 -23.11 -16.12 6.95
C ARG A 321 -23.79 -15.31 8.04
N SER A 322 -24.39 -15.98 9.03
CA SER A 322 -25.14 -15.32 10.10
C SER A 322 -24.25 -14.87 11.27
N GLY A 323 -23.06 -15.48 11.43
CA GLY A 323 -22.21 -15.28 12.59
C GLY A 323 -22.73 -15.97 13.86
N GLN A 324 -23.81 -16.75 13.78
CA GLN A 324 -24.37 -17.43 14.94
C GLN A 324 -23.52 -18.63 15.34
N GLN A 325 -23.48 -18.92 16.65
CA GLN A 325 -22.80 -20.09 17.16
C GLN A 325 -23.57 -21.36 16.77
N TYR A 326 -22.95 -22.24 16.00
CA TYR A 326 -23.52 -23.53 15.60
C TYR A 326 -23.36 -24.59 16.70
N CYS A 327 -22.14 -24.77 17.23
CA CYS A 327 -21.89 -25.64 18.38
C CYS A 327 -20.56 -25.33 19.08
N LEU A 328 -20.41 -25.84 20.30
CA LEU A 328 -19.18 -25.81 21.09
C LEU A 328 -18.59 -27.22 21.15
N LEU A 329 -17.29 -27.37 20.86
CA LEU A 329 -16.59 -28.66 20.85
C LEU A 329 -15.57 -28.71 21.99
N ASN A 330 -16.06 -29.03 23.19
CA ASN A 330 -15.24 -29.12 24.41
C ASN A 330 -14.51 -30.46 24.51
N GLY A 331 -13.24 -30.44 24.96
CA GLY A 331 -12.53 -31.67 25.33
C GLY A 331 -11.01 -31.60 25.31
N HIS A 332 -10.41 -30.57 24.69
CA HIS A 332 -8.98 -30.30 24.85
C HIS A 332 -8.70 -29.61 26.17
N LYS A 333 -7.54 -29.91 26.78
CA LYS A 333 -7.13 -29.38 28.09
C LYS A 333 -6.08 -28.26 28.00
N ALA A 334 -5.60 -27.96 26.80
CA ALA A 334 -4.60 -26.94 26.54
C ALA A 334 -4.80 -26.35 25.14
N ALA A 335 -3.96 -25.38 24.77
CA ALA A 335 -4.04 -24.63 23.52
C ALA A 335 -4.27 -25.51 22.29
N VAL A 336 -5.26 -25.16 21.47
CA VAL A 336 -5.50 -25.81 20.18
C VAL A 336 -4.78 -25.03 19.10
N ASN A 337 -3.64 -25.56 18.65
CA ASN A 337 -2.74 -24.87 17.73
C ASN A 337 -3.19 -24.97 16.27
N ALA A 338 -3.97 -25.99 15.91
CA ALA A 338 -4.37 -26.23 14.54
C ALA A 338 -5.75 -26.89 14.43
N LEU A 339 -6.48 -26.46 13.41
CA LEU A 339 -7.74 -27.01 12.96
C LEU A 339 -7.59 -27.39 11.49
N SER A 340 -8.18 -28.53 11.11
CA SER A 340 -8.30 -28.90 9.70
C SER A 340 -9.64 -29.55 9.39
N TRP A 341 -10.32 -29.11 8.34
CA TRP A 341 -11.55 -29.75 7.86
C TRP A 341 -11.28 -30.92 6.90
N ARG A 342 -12.06 -31.98 7.02
CA ARG A 342 -12.13 -33.02 6.00
C ARG A 342 -12.83 -32.45 4.77
N ALA A 343 -12.46 -32.95 3.58
CA ALA A 343 -12.91 -32.42 2.30
C ALA A 343 -14.44 -32.40 2.09
N ASP A 344 -15.21 -33.16 2.88
CA ASP A 344 -16.67 -33.25 2.85
C ASP A 344 -17.38 -32.36 3.89
N SER A 345 -16.65 -31.48 4.59
CA SER A 345 -17.17 -30.57 5.62
C SER A 345 -17.80 -31.23 6.86
N ASN A 346 -17.86 -32.56 6.96
CA ASN A 346 -18.55 -33.23 8.06
C ASN A 346 -17.67 -33.49 9.29
N LEU A 347 -16.35 -33.58 9.08
CA LEU A 347 -15.38 -33.86 10.13
C LEU A 347 -14.36 -32.73 10.25
N LEU A 348 -14.03 -32.39 11.50
CA LEU A 348 -12.97 -31.47 11.87
C LEU A 348 -11.93 -32.22 12.70
N VAL A 349 -10.65 -32.04 12.41
CA VAL A 349 -9.55 -32.53 13.25
C VAL A 349 -8.91 -31.35 13.97
N SER A 350 -8.58 -31.55 15.24
CA SER A 350 -7.86 -30.59 16.06
C SER A 350 -6.62 -31.21 16.67
N GLY A 351 -5.56 -30.42 16.77
CA GLY A 351 -4.31 -30.76 17.43
C GLY A 351 -4.01 -29.75 18.54
N SER A 352 -3.72 -30.24 19.74
CA SER A 352 -3.53 -29.41 20.93
C SER A 352 -2.19 -29.66 21.63
N GLU A 353 -1.73 -28.66 22.38
CA GLU A 353 -0.61 -28.75 23.33
C GLU A 353 -0.84 -29.81 24.43
N ASP A 354 -2.06 -30.33 24.61
CA ASP A 354 -2.30 -31.49 25.48
C ASP A 354 -1.72 -32.81 24.92
N GLY A 355 -1.15 -32.77 23.72
CA GLY A 355 -0.54 -33.92 23.03
C GLY A 355 -1.55 -34.80 22.30
N ILE A 356 -2.83 -34.44 22.30
CA ILE A 356 -3.93 -35.23 21.75
C ILE A 356 -4.35 -34.68 20.39
N ILE A 357 -4.68 -35.60 19.48
CA ILE A 357 -5.41 -35.29 18.25
C ILE A 357 -6.84 -35.77 18.41
N LYS A 358 -7.82 -34.92 18.13
CA LYS A 358 -9.25 -35.24 18.21
C LYS A 358 -9.92 -35.06 16.85
N VAL A 359 -10.90 -35.92 16.57
CA VAL A 359 -11.77 -35.80 15.41
C VAL A 359 -13.20 -35.58 15.89
N TRP A 360 -13.83 -34.56 15.35
CA TRP A 360 -15.17 -34.10 15.70
C TRP A 360 -16.12 -34.35 14.54
N SER A 361 -17.33 -34.83 14.84
CA SER A 361 -18.41 -34.89 13.87
C SER A 361 -19.32 -33.69 14.07
N LEU A 362 -19.51 -32.89 13.01
CA LEU A 362 -20.35 -31.69 13.06
C LEU A 362 -21.84 -32.02 12.93
N HIS A 363 -22.16 -33.14 12.29
CA HIS A 363 -23.50 -33.68 12.29
C HIS A 363 -23.91 -34.14 13.70
N ARG A 364 -23.03 -34.85 14.41
CA ARG A 364 -23.29 -35.32 15.79
C ARG A 364 -22.92 -34.30 16.88
N ARG A 365 -22.30 -33.18 16.49
CA ARG A 365 -21.79 -32.09 17.37
C ARG A 365 -20.95 -32.59 18.55
N ARG A 366 -20.17 -33.65 18.36
CA ARG A 366 -19.35 -34.27 19.41
C ARG A 366 -18.07 -34.89 18.89
N GLN A 367 -17.14 -35.16 19.80
CA GLN A 367 -15.95 -35.94 19.53
C GLN A 367 -16.36 -37.36 19.12
N ILE A 368 -15.73 -37.89 18.07
CA ILE A 368 -15.90 -39.28 17.63
C ILE A 368 -14.62 -40.10 17.79
N LYS A 369 -13.44 -39.46 17.77
CA LYS A 369 -12.14 -40.13 17.96
C LYS A 369 -11.18 -39.21 18.70
N SER A 370 -10.26 -39.81 19.44
CA SER A 370 -9.21 -39.13 20.20
C SER A 370 -8.04 -40.08 20.40
N TRP A 371 -6.81 -39.63 20.16
CA TRP A 371 -5.60 -40.43 20.39
C TRP A 371 -4.40 -39.55 20.74
N LYS A 372 -3.37 -40.14 21.36
CA LYS A 372 -2.09 -39.47 21.63
C LYS A 372 -1.33 -39.29 20.31
N GLY A 373 -1.10 -38.04 19.92
CA GLY A 373 -0.42 -37.69 18.69
C GLY A 373 1.08 -37.52 18.88
N HIS A 374 1.46 -36.60 19.78
CA HIS A 374 2.86 -36.17 19.96
C HIS A 374 3.17 -35.94 21.44
N GLY A 375 4.37 -36.34 21.86
CA GLY A 375 4.88 -36.06 23.21
C GLY A 375 5.14 -34.56 23.37
N GLY A 376 4.64 -33.96 24.46
CA GLY A 376 4.83 -32.55 24.77
C GLY A 376 3.96 -31.56 23.98
N GLY A 377 3.06 -32.02 23.10
CA GLY A 377 2.09 -31.16 22.42
C GLY A 377 2.10 -31.27 20.89
N VAL A 378 0.92 -31.12 20.29
CA VAL A 378 0.72 -31.08 18.83
C VAL A 378 0.77 -29.63 18.36
N LEU A 379 1.69 -29.32 17.45
CA LEU A 379 1.89 -27.97 16.90
C LEU A 379 1.08 -27.74 15.63
N TRP A 380 0.84 -28.80 14.85
CA TRP A 380 0.07 -28.71 13.61
C TRP A 380 -0.64 -30.02 13.27
N VAL A 381 -1.80 -29.93 12.63
CA VAL A 381 -2.54 -31.05 12.07
C VAL A 381 -3.24 -30.62 10.78
N GLU A 382 -3.24 -31.48 9.77
CA GLU A 382 -3.86 -31.21 8.47
C GLU A 382 -4.50 -32.46 7.87
N TYR A 383 -5.74 -32.34 7.37
CA TYR A 383 -6.41 -33.37 6.59
C TYR A 383 -5.90 -33.40 5.15
N ALA A 384 -5.56 -34.59 4.69
CA ALA A 384 -5.43 -34.90 3.27
C ALA A 384 -6.81 -35.07 2.62
N LYS A 385 -6.84 -34.89 1.29
CA LYS A 385 -8.06 -35.10 0.48
C LYS A 385 -8.59 -36.54 0.51
N ASP A 386 -7.76 -37.53 0.81
CA ASP A 386 -8.15 -38.93 0.96
C ASP A 386 -8.60 -39.29 2.39
N GLY A 387 -8.66 -38.30 3.29
CA GLY A 387 -9.06 -38.48 4.68
C GLY A 387 -7.96 -38.95 5.62
N LYS A 388 -6.71 -39.12 5.14
CA LYS A 388 -5.54 -39.26 6.02
C LYS A 388 -5.24 -37.95 6.72
N ILE A 389 -4.45 -38.02 7.79
CA ILE A 389 -4.03 -36.85 8.57
C ILE A 389 -2.51 -36.82 8.63
N VAL A 390 -1.92 -35.63 8.49
CA VAL A 390 -0.52 -35.38 8.84
C VAL A 390 -0.47 -34.48 10.06
N SER A 391 0.46 -34.74 10.98
CA SER A 391 0.68 -33.90 12.16
C SER A 391 2.17 -33.73 12.46
N CYS A 392 2.49 -32.66 13.17
CA CYS A 392 3.81 -32.48 13.77
C CYS A 392 3.70 -31.85 15.17
N GLY A 393 4.69 -32.07 16.02
CA GLY A 393 4.61 -31.73 17.44
C GLY A 393 5.96 -31.48 18.11
N ARG A 394 5.90 -31.24 19.43
CA ARG A 394 7.07 -30.87 20.25
C ARG A 394 8.10 -31.99 20.41
N ASP A 395 7.70 -33.23 20.16
CA ASP A 395 8.58 -34.40 20.05
C ASP A 395 9.50 -34.38 18.81
N LYS A 396 9.42 -33.32 17.98
CA LYS A 396 10.20 -33.12 16.76
C LYS A 396 9.90 -34.14 15.66
N LEU A 397 8.75 -34.81 15.75
CA LEU A 397 8.31 -35.83 14.80
C LEU A 397 7.28 -35.27 13.82
N ILE A 398 7.26 -35.86 12.63
CA ILE A 398 6.11 -35.76 11.73
C ILE A 398 5.45 -37.15 11.68
N LYS A 399 4.14 -37.20 11.83
CA LYS A 399 3.37 -38.44 11.82
C LYS A 399 2.26 -38.41 10.78
N ILE A 400 1.99 -39.57 10.21
CA ILE A 400 0.88 -39.79 9.28
C ILE A 400 -0.09 -40.77 9.93
N TRP A 401 -1.37 -40.45 9.88
CA TRP A 401 -2.45 -41.23 10.47
C TRP A 401 -3.48 -41.61 9.41
N ASP A 402 -4.09 -42.77 9.60
CA ASP A 402 -5.28 -43.14 8.84
C ASP A 402 -6.53 -42.44 9.40
N LYS A 403 -7.68 -42.69 8.75
CA LYS A 403 -8.99 -42.17 9.17
C LYS A 403 -9.44 -42.61 10.57
N ASN A 404 -8.80 -43.63 11.15
CA ASN A 404 -9.11 -44.24 12.43
C ASN A 404 -8.16 -43.81 13.55
N GLY A 405 -7.15 -42.98 13.24
CA GLY A 405 -6.12 -42.59 14.21
C GLY A 405 -5.01 -43.62 14.37
N LYS A 406 -4.95 -44.64 13.50
CA LYS A 406 -3.81 -45.57 13.47
C LYS A 406 -2.63 -44.87 12.81
N GLN A 407 -1.48 -44.90 13.49
CA GLN A 407 -0.24 -44.34 12.96
C GLN A 407 0.25 -45.19 11.78
N ILE A 408 0.31 -44.60 10.59
CA ILE A 408 0.83 -45.23 9.37
C ILE A 408 2.36 -45.08 9.32
N LYS A 409 2.87 -43.89 9.65
CA LYS A 409 4.29 -43.57 9.53
C LYS A 409 4.72 -42.51 10.54
N THR A 410 5.98 -42.61 10.96
CA THR A 410 6.70 -41.57 11.69
C THR A 410 7.96 -41.20 10.88
N ILE A 411 8.24 -39.90 10.76
CA ILE A 411 9.43 -39.35 10.11
C ILE A 411 10.24 -38.60 11.18
N ARG A 412 11.52 -38.99 11.32
CA ARG A 412 12.51 -38.33 12.18
C ARG A 412 13.53 -37.65 11.28
N HIS A 413 13.55 -36.32 11.25
CA HIS A 413 14.47 -35.57 10.37
C HIS A 413 14.96 -34.28 11.03
N PHE A 414 14.05 -33.47 11.58
CA PHE A 414 14.40 -32.16 12.09
C PHE A 414 15.15 -32.23 13.43
N LYS A 415 16.16 -31.37 13.57
CA LYS A 415 16.88 -31.17 14.83
C LYS A 415 16.09 -30.31 15.82
N ASP A 416 15.17 -29.51 15.29
CA ASP A 416 14.33 -28.57 16.03
C ASP A 416 12.84 -28.82 15.78
N LEU A 417 11.98 -27.99 16.38
CA LEU A 417 10.52 -28.13 16.32
C LEU A 417 9.98 -27.98 14.88
N PRO A 418 9.31 -28.99 14.31
CA PRO A 418 8.55 -28.85 13.09
C PRO A 418 7.29 -28.03 13.35
N LEU A 419 7.16 -26.88 12.68
CA LEU A 419 6.07 -25.93 12.92
C LEU A 419 4.86 -26.18 12.01
N ARG A 420 5.10 -26.70 10.80
CA ARG A 420 4.08 -26.93 9.78
C ARG A 420 4.37 -28.22 9.02
N ALA A 421 3.31 -28.95 8.64
CA ALA A 421 3.37 -30.12 7.78
C ALA A 421 2.11 -30.22 6.92
N SER A 422 2.25 -30.46 5.61
CA SER A 422 1.14 -30.53 4.66
C SER A 422 1.40 -31.57 3.57
N PHE A 423 0.34 -32.07 2.92
CA PHE A 423 0.47 -32.95 1.76
C PHE A 423 0.60 -32.14 0.47
N SER A 424 1.34 -32.69 -0.50
CA SER A 424 1.27 -32.23 -1.89
C SER A 424 -0.10 -32.50 -2.50
N SER A 425 -0.48 -31.74 -3.53
CA SER A 425 -1.74 -31.93 -4.27
C SER A 425 -1.97 -33.35 -4.79
N ASP A 426 -0.88 -34.04 -5.16
CA ASP A 426 -0.89 -35.44 -5.63
C ASP A 426 -0.78 -36.47 -4.49
N ARG A 427 -0.60 -36.04 -3.23
CA ARG A 427 -0.45 -36.86 -2.02
C ARG A 427 0.79 -37.76 -1.99
N ARG A 428 1.69 -37.62 -2.98
CA ARG A 428 2.92 -38.42 -3.03
C ARG A 428 4.00 -37.87 -2.11
N PHE A 429 3.88 -36.62 -1.71
CA PHE A 429 4.88 -35.93 -0.92
C PHE A 429 4.28 -35.26 0.32
N ILE A 430 5.12 -35.14 1.35
CA ILE A 430 4.85 -34.38 2.55
C ILE A 430 5.85 -33.24 2.58
N ILE A 431 5.38 -32.04 2.85
CA ILE A 431 6.20 -30.85 2.95
C ILE A 431 6.10 -30.40 4.39
N ALA A 432 7.24 -30.25 5.03
CA ALA A 432 7.31 -29.74 6.38
C ALA A 432 8.49 -28.79 6.52
N GLY A 433 8.42 -27.92 7.52
CA GLY A 433 9.58 -27.16 7.92
C GLY A 433 9.64 -26.90 9.42
N ASP A 434 10.85 -26.55 9.85
CA ASP A 434 11.18 -26.40 11.26
C ASP A 434 11.36 -24.94 11.70
N TYR A 435 11.52 -24.78 13.01
CA TYR A 435 11.80 -23.50 13.66
C TYR A 435 13.11 -22.86 13.17
N ARG A 436 14.07 -23.65 12.66
CA ARG A 436 15.33 -23.12 12.11
C ARG A 436 15.20 -22.71 10.65
N GLY A 437 14.03 -22.83 10.04
CA GLY A 437 13.81 -22.47 8.63
C GLY A 437 14.30 -23.50 7.63
N GLU A 438 14.53 -24.75 8.04
CA GLU A 438 14.71 -25.86 7.13
C GLU A 438 13.34 -26.31 6.60
N ALA A 439 13.14 -26.25 5.28
CA ALA A 439 11.94 -26.79 4.63
C ALA A 439 12.30 -27.97 3.73
N VAL A 440 11.59 -29.09 3.88
CA VAL A 440 11.95 -30.39 3.30
C VAL A 440 10.73 -31.06 2.68
N VAL A 441 10.97 -31.73 1.55
CA VAL A 441 10.00 -32.58 0.87
C VAL A 441 10.34 -34.05 1.13
N PHE A 442 9.42 -34.79 1.74
CA PHE A 442 9.52 -36.22 1.99
C PHE A 442 8.62 -36.98 1.02
N ASN A 443 9.03 -38.20 0.64
CA ASN A 443 8.11 -39.14 0.01
C ASN A 443 7.13 -39.68 1.05
N ALA A 444 5.83 -39.58 0.80
CA ALA A 444 4.79 -39.96 1.77
C ALA A 444 4.78 -41.47 2.08
N LYS A 445 5.17 -42.33 1.13
CA LYS A 445 5.19 -43.79 1.30
C LYS A 445 6.45 -44.26 2.03
N SER A 446 7.62 -43.79 1.61
CA SER A 446 8.89 -44.25 2.19
C SER A 446 9.31 -43.46 3.44
N GLY A 447 8.91 -42.19 3.56
CA GLY A 447 9.40 -41.26 4.57
C GLY A 447 10.80 -40.71 4.29
N LYS A 448 11.41 -41.05 3.14
CA LYS A 448 12.74 -40.57 2.77
C LYS A 448 12.69 -39.14 2.23
N VAL A 449 13.72 -38.36 2.55
CA VAL A 449 13.93 -37.01 2.00
C VAL A 449 14.10 -37.11 0.49
N ARG A 450 13.29 -36.33 -0.25
CA ARG A 450 13.43 -36.15 -1.69
C ARG A 450 14.29 -34.93 -1.98
N ASN A 451 13.90 -33.77 -1.43
CA ASN A 451 14.49 -32.46 -1.73
C ASN A 451 14.43 -31.54 -0.51
N ARG A 452 15.29 -30.52 -0.50
CA ARG A 452 15.29 -29.43 0.50
C ARG A 452 15.11 -28.09 -0.19
N PHE A 453 14.34 -27.20 0.41
CA PHE A 453 14.16 -25.84 -0.09
C PHE A 453 15.16 -24.90 0.57
N LYS A 454 15.64 -23.91 -0.19
CA LYS A 454 16.49 -22.84 0.33
C LYS A 454 15.63 -21.61 0.62
N LEU A 455 15.20 -21.45 1.87
CA LEU A 455 14.31 -20.33 2.24
C LEU A 455 15.00 -18.97 2.25
N SER A 456 16.34 -18.89 2.21
CA SER A 456 17.07 -17.63 1.98
C SER A 456 17.68 -17.64 0.57
N PRO A 457 16.90 -17.32 -0.49
CA PRO A 457 17.42 -17.32 -1.85
C PRO A 457 18.48 -16.19 -2.01
N PRO A 458 19.63 -16.47 -2.65
CA PRO A 458 20.66 -15.45 -2.86
C PRO A 458 20.23 -14.43 -3.93
N ASN A 459 21.02 -13.38 -4.17
CA ASN A 459 20.68 -12.39 -5.21
C ASN A 459 20.51 -13.02 -6.59
N VAL A 460 19.68 -12.42 -7.46
CA VAL A 460 19.42 -12.89 -8.83
C VAL A 460 20.72 -13.16 -9.58
N GLN A 461 21.73 -12.28 -9.44
CA GLN A 461 23.05 -12.45 -10.06
C GLN A 461 23.80 -13.70 -9.54
N VAL A 462 23.79 -13.91 -8.23
CA VAL A 462 24.41 -15.10 -7.62
C VAL A 462 23.65 -16.36 -8.02
N GLN A 463 22.33 -16.31 -8.05
CA GLN A 463 21.51 -17.41 -8.55
C GLN A 463 21.81 -17.71 -10.02
N LYS A 464 22.04 -16.69 -10.87
CA LYS A 464 22.43 -16.86 -12.28
C LYS A 464 23.76 -17.58 -12.39
N ASN A 465 24.76 -17.19 -11.60
CA ASN A 465 26.06 -17.85 -11.58
C ASN A 465 25.96 -19.32 -11.14
N ILE A 466 25.15 -19.61 -10.12
CA ILE A 466 24.89 -20.99 -9.67
C ILE A 466 24.20 -21.79 -10.78
N ASN A 467 23.16 -21.24 -11.40
CA ASN A 467 22.43 -21.89 -12.49
C ASN A 467 23.33 -22.14 -13.70
N ASN A 468 24.18 -21.17 -14.08
CA ASN A 468 25.15 -21.32 -15.17
C ASN A 468 26.15 -22.45 -14.90
N LYS A 469 26.69 -22.53 -13.68
CA LYS A 469 27.55 -23.64 -13.25
C LYS A 469 26.81 -24.98 -13.31
N GLN A 470 25.55 -25.03 -12.90
CA GLN A 470 24.74 -26.24 -12.99
C GLN A 470 24.49 -26.67 -14.45
N VAL A 471 24.13 -25.73 -15.32
CA VAL A 471 23.95 -26.00 -16.77
C VAL A 471 25.23 -26.53 -17.38
N ALA A 472 26.38 -25.91 -17.09
CA ALA A 472 27.68 -26.38 -17.58
C ALA A 472 27.96 -27.83 -17.15
N ASN A 473 27.76 -28.14 -15.87
CA ASN A 473 27.95 -29.49 -15.34
C ASN A 473 27.01 -30.52 -15.99
N ILE A 474 25.74 -30.16 -16.22
CA ILE A 474 24.78 -31.06 -16.88
C ILE A 474 25.15 -31.25 -18.35
N LYS A 475 25.57 -30.20 -19.05
CA LYS A 475 26.03 -30.28 -20.45
C LYS A 475 27.24 -31.20 -20.61
N ILE A 476 28.20 -31.17 -19.68
CA ILE A 476 29.34 -32.11 -19.66
C ILE A 476 28.85 -33.55 -19.52
N ARG A 477 27.94 -33.82 -18.57
CA ARG A 477 27.35 -35.16 -18.37
C ARG A 477 26.57 -35.63 -19.61
N LEU A 478 25.82 -34.71 -20.24
CA LEU A 478 25.04 -34.98 -21.44
C LEU A 478 25.96 -35.28 -22.64
N ALA A 479 27.07 -34.57 -22.79
CA ALA A 479 28.08 -34.87 -23.81
C ALA A 479 28.69 -36.26 -23.63
N LYS A 480 29.06 -36.64 -22.39
CA LYS A 480 29.56 -38.00 -22.09
C LYS A 480 28.53 -39.07 -22.45
N LYS A 481 27.27 -38.91 -22.03
CA LYS A 481 26.20 -39.87 -22.36
C LYS A 481 25.90 -39.94 -23.86
N ARG A 482 25.99 -38.83 -24.60
CA ARG A 482 25.83 -38.84 -26.06
C ARG A 482 26.93 -39.64 -26.75
N LYS A 483 28.17 -39.59 -26.26
CA LYS A 483 29.27 -40.45 -26.74
C LYS A 483 28.98 -41.94 -26.47
N ASP A 484 28.55 -42.28 -25.25
CA ASP A 484 28.20 -43.67 -24.89
C ASP A 484 27.03 -44.20 -25.74
N LEU A 485 26.01 -43.36 -25.97
CA LEU A 485 24.84 -43.66 -26.79
C LEU A 485 25.23 -43.88 -28.26
N ALA A 486 26.15 -43.07 -28.79
CA ALA A 486 26.68 -43.26 -30.15
C ALA A 486 27.44 -44.59 -30.28
N LYS A 487 28.25 -44.96 -29.28
CA LYS A 487 28.97 -46.25 -29.25
C LYS A 487 28.00 -47.44 -29.25
N ILE A 488 27.04 -47.46 -28.34
CA ILE A 488 26.05 -48.56 -28.25
C ILE A 488 25.14 -48.60 -29.48
N LYS A 489 24.79 -47.44 -30.06
CA LYS A 489 24.01 -47.40 -31.31
C LYS A 489 24.77 -48.04 -32.47
N LYS A 490 26.10 -47.82 -32.56
CA LYS A 490 26.97 -48.51 -33.52
C LYS A 490 27.02 -50.02 -33.25
N GLU A 491 27.17 -50.44 -32.00
CA GLU A 491 27.17 -51.87 -31.62
C GLU A 491 25.84 -52.58 -31.95
N VAL A 492 24.70 -51.93 -31.73
CA VAL A 492 23.40 -52.50 -32.10
C VAL A 492 23.28 -52.62 -33.62
N LEU A 493 23.84 -51.69 -34.39
CA LEU A 493 23.85 -51.75 -35.86
C LEU A 493 24.74 -52.90 -36.36
N THR A 494 25.94 -53.07 -35.81
CA THR A 494 26.84 -54.18 -36.18
C THR A 494 26.23 -55.53 -35.84
N LEU A 495 25.61 -55.67 -34.66
CA LEU A 495 24.89 -56.89 -34.28
C LEU A 495 23.69 -57.18 -35.18
N LYS A 496 22.93 -56.15 -35.59
CA LYS A 496 21.84 -56.31 -36.57
C LYS A 496 22.36 -56.84 -37.91
N ASN A 497 23.45 -56.27 -38.42
CA ASN A 497 24.07 -56.71 -39.67
C ASN A 497 24.58 -58.15 -39.56
N LEU A 498 25.24 -58.49 -38.44
CA LEU A 498 25.74 -59.84 -38.15
C LEU A 498 24.60 -60.87 -38.10
N ILE A 499 23.48 -60.54 -37.45
CA ILE A 499 22.28 -61.38 -37.41
C ILE A 499 21.72 -61.58 -38.82
N SER A 500 21.69 -60.55 -39.66
CA SER A 500 21.20 -60.69 -41.04
C SER A 500 22.07 -61.63 -41.88
N ARG A 501 23.40 -61.55 -41.74
CA ARG A 501 24.35 -62.43 -42.43
C ARG A 501 24.21 -63.87 -41.94
N LYS A 502 24.23 -64.07 -40.62
CA LYS A 502 24.07 -65.41 -40.02
C LYS A 502 22.73 -66.04 -40.34
N LYS A 503 21.65 -65.25 -40.44
CA LYS A 503 20.34 -65.74 -40.88
C LYS A 503 20.39 -66.26 -42.32
N LYS A 504 21.01 -65.51 -43.24
CA LYS A 504 21.18 -65.93 -44.65
C LYS A 504 22.03 -67.20 -44.77
N GLU A 505 23.15 -67.29 -44.05
CA GLU A 505 23.99 -68.49 -44.01
C GLU A 505 23.21 -69.71 -43.51
N LEU A 506 22.39 -69.54 -42.46
CA LEU A 506 21.61 -70.59 -41.84
C LEU A 506 20.44 -71.05 -42.74
N GLU A 507 19.82 -70.12 -43.50
CA GLU A 507 18.84 -70.43 -44.54
C GLU A 507 19.47 -71.18 -45.73
N GLN A 508 20.70 -70.85 -46.13
CA GLN A 508 21.43 -71.57 -47.18
C GLN A 508 21.81 -72.99 -46.76
N LEU A 509 22.27 -73.17 -45.51
CA LEU A 509 22.62 -74.48 -44.95
C LEU A 509 21.40 -75.42 -44.85
N LYS A 510 20.22 -74.88 -44.55
CA LYS A 510 18.96 -75.65 -44.46
C LYS A 510 18.41 -76.13 -45.80
N LYS A 511 18.89 -75.59 -46.94
CA LYS A 511 18.42 -75.96 -48.29
C LYS A 511 19.16 -77.15 -48.94
N LYS A 512 20.28 -77.62 -48.37
CA LYS A 512 21.09 -78.73 -48.91
C LYS A 512 20.64 -80.09 -48.32
N PRO A 513 20.74 -81.21 -49.06
CA PRO A 513 20.30 -82.53 -48.59
C PRO A 513 21.10 -83.02 -47.37
N ALA A 514 20.40 -83.49 -46.34
CA ALA A 514 20.94 -83.66 -45.00
C ALA A 514 21.74 -84.97 -44.80
N LYS A 515 23.05 -84.86 -44.54
CA LYS A 515 23.89 -85.90 -43.91
C LYS A 515 23.99 -85.66 -42.40
N SER A 516 24.23 -86.70 -41.58
CA SER A 516 24.25 -86.60 -40.10
C SER A 516 25.28 -85.59 -39.55
N ALA A 517 26.43 -85.42 -40.21
CA ALA A 517 27.43 -84.41 -39.90
C ALA A 517 26.88 -82.97 -40.05
N MET A 518 26.02 -82.76 -41.05
CA MET A 518 25.44 -81.47 -41.39
C MET A 518 24.36 -81.02 -40.39
N GLN A 519 23.66 -81.95 -39.75
CA GLN A 519 22.73 -81.66 -38.65
C GLN A 519 23.44 -81.14 -37.39
N LYS A 520 24.65 -81.63 -37.08
CA LYS A 520 25.46 -81.10 -35.96
C LYS A 520 25.92 -79.66 -36.24
N GLU A 521 26.30 -79.35 -37.49
CA GLU A 521 26.67 -78.00 -37.90
C GLU A 521 25.51 -77.01 -37.84
N ILE A 522 24.31 -77.41 -38.30
CA ILE A 522 23.09 -76.59 -38.21
C ILE A 522 22.76 -76.27 -36.74
N LYS A 523 22.81 -77.26 -35.84
CA LYS A 523 22.62 -77.04 -34.39
C LYS A 523 23.65 -76.07 -33.82
N GLY A 524 24.92 -76.21 -34.18
CA GLY A 524 25.98 -75.28 -33.75
C GLY A 524 25.76 -73.84 -34.23
N HIS A 525 25.29 -73.66 -35.47
CA HIS A 525 24.93 -72.36 -36.03
C HIS A 525 23.68 -71.76 -35.38
N ASP A 526 22.67 -72.57 -35.04
CA ASP A 526 21.46 -72.13 -34.32
C ASP A 526 21.80 -71.63 -32.90
N VAL A 527 22.68 -72.32 -32.16
CA VAL A 527 23.14 -71.85 -30.83
C VAL A 527 23.89 -70.52 -30.94
N LYS A 528 24.78 -70.37 -31.92
CA LYS A 528 25.51 -69.11 -32.19
C LYS A 528 24.54 -67.99 -32.59
N TYR A 529 23.52 -68.28 -33.39
CA TYR A 529 22.48 -67.32 -33.76
C TYR A 529 21.65 -66.87 -32.55
N ALA A 530 21.26 -67.81 -31.68
CA ALA A 530 20.52 -67.55 -30.43
C ALA A 530 21.33 -66.68 -29.44
N THR A 531 22.64 -66.91 -29.33
CA THR A 531 23.52 -66.09 -28.46
C THR A 531 23.69 -64.67 -28.99
N ILE A 532 23.89 -64.49 -30.30
CA ILE A 532 24.00 -63.16 -30.92
C ILE A 532 22.68 -62.38 -30.81
N THR A 533 21.54 -63.04 -31.01
CA THR A 533 20.21 -62.41 -30.86
C THR A 533 19.91 -62.01 -29.42
N LYS A 534 20.28 -62.83 -28.42
CA LYS A 534 20.20 -62.46 -27.00
C LYS A 534 21.06 -61.21 -26.70
N LYS A 535 22.32 -61.19 -27.15
CA LYS A 535 23.22 -60.03 -27.00
C LYS A 535 22.67 -58.75 -27.64
N LYS A 536 22.03 -58.85 -28.81
CA LYS A 536 21.34 -57.72 -29.47
C LYS A 536 20.14 -57.21 -28.64
N ASN A 537 19.36 -58.11 -28.05
CA ASN A 537 18.21 -57.73 -27.23
C ASN A 537 18.65 -57.02 -25.94
N ASP A 538 19.69 -57.49 -25.28
CA ASP A 538 20.23 -56.86 -24.06
C ASP A 538 20.87 -55.50 -24.35
N THR A 539 21.67 -55.38 -25.42
CA THR A 539 22.23 -54.09 -25.87
C THR A 539 21.12 -53.12 -26.32
N SER A 540 20.03 -53.61 -26.91
CA SER A 540 18.86 -52.78 -27.25
C SER A 540 18.11 -52.28 -26.00
N ARG A 541 18.02 -53.09 -24.93
CA ARG A 541 17.47 -52.65 -23.63
C ARG A 541 18.35 -51.59 -22.99
N GLN A 542 19.68 -51.78 -23.02
CA GLN A 542 20.64 -50.78 -22.54
C GLN A 542 20.53 -49.46 -23.33
N LEU A 543 20.40 -49.53 -24.66
CA LEU A 543 20.19 -48.37 -25.52
C LEU A 543 18.90 -47.62 -25.14
N LYS A 544 17.79 -48.32 -24.91
CA LYS A 544 16.52 -47.71 -24.45
C LYS A 544 16.69 -46.99 -23.10
N HIS A 545 17.36 -47.62 -22.14
CA HIS A 545 17.64 -47.01 -20.83
C HIS A 545 18.51 -45.76 -20.92
N LEU A 546 19.57 -45.81 -21.73
CA LEU A 546 20.45 -44.67 -21.97
C LEU A 546 19.75 -43.54 -22.71
N ASN A 547 18.91 -43.85 -23.71
CA ASN A 547 18.06 -42.87 -24.39
C ASN A 547 17.12 -42.16 -23.40
N HIS A 548 16.47 -42.90 -22.50
CA HIS A 548 15.61 -42.31 -21.48
C HIS A 548 16.38 -41.35 -20.57
N LYS A 549 17.54 -41.81 -20.05
CA LYS A 549 18.42 -40.98 -19.22
C LYS A 549 18.99 -39.76 -19.95
N ASN A 550 19.24 -39.85 -21.26
CA ASN A 550 19.69 -38.72 -22.09
C ASN A 550 18.57 -37.69 -22.24
N TYR A 551 17.34 -38.15 -22.50
CA TYR A 551 16.16 -37.29 -22.56
C TYR A 551 15.89 -36.57 -21.23
N GLU A 552 16.07 -37.25 -20.09
CA GLU A 552 15.97 -36.62 -18.77
C GLU A 552 16.99 -35.50 -18.55
N LEU A 553 18.26 -35.72 -18.92
CA LEU A 553 19.29 -34.68 -18.82
C LEU A 553 19.01 -33.51 -19.75
N LEU A 554 18.55 -33.77 -20.99
CA LEU A 554 18.19 -32.72 -21.94
C LEU A 554 17.06 -31.84 -21.38
N ARG A 555 16.03 -32.48 -20.80
CA ARG A 555 14.94 -31.78 -20.13
C ARG A 555 15.45 -30.90 -18.97
N GLN A 556 16.44 -31.37 -18.21
CA GLN A 556 17.07 -30.56 -17.16
C GLN A 556 17.84 -29.36 -17.72
N VAL A 557 18.59 -29.52 -18.82
CA VAL A 557 19.31 -28.41 -19.48
C VAL A 557 18.32 -27.34 -19.93
N ASN A 558 17.34 -27.71 -20.74
CA ASN A 558 16.35 -26.77 -21.28
C ASN A 558 15.62 -26.05 -20.14
N TYR A 559 15.35 -26.76 -19.06
CA TYR A 559 14.73 -26.18 -17.87
C TYR A 559 15.60 -25.09 -17.22
N TRP A 560 16.87 -25.36 -16.93
CA TRP A 560 17.75 -24.38 -16.29
C TRP A 560 18.07 -23.20 -17.22
N GLU A 561 18.21 -23.45 -18.53
CA GLU A 561 18.38 -22.39 -19.53
C GLU A 561 17.15 -21.47 -19.58
N SER A 562 15.94 -22.04 -19.58
CA SER A 562 14.71 -21.25 -19.49
C SER A 562 14.64 -20.42 -18.21
N ALA A 563 15.10 -20.96 -17.07
CA ALA A 563 15.15 -20.23 -15.80
C ALA A 563 16.18 -19.09 -15.79
N ILE A 564 17.26 -19.19 -16.58
CA ILE A 564 18.23 -18.10 -16.75
C ILE A 564 17.63 -17.00 -17.64
N LEU A 565 17.02 -17.37 -18.77
CA LEU A 565 16.40 -16.42 -19.69
C LEU A 565 15.30 -15.60 -19.03
N ILE A 566 14.46 -16.22 -18.21
CA ILE A 566 13.39 -15.50 -17.50
C ILE A 566 13.98 -14.46 -16.52
N LYS A 567 15.09 -14.74 -15.85
CA LYS A 567 15.76 -13.75 -14.98
C LYS A 567 16.28 -12.56 -15.78
N ASP A 568 16.77 -12.80 -16.99
CA ASP A 568 17.22 -11.74 -17.89
C ASP A 568 16.03 -10.90 -18.38
N LEU A 569 14.87 -11.54 -18.65
CA LEU A 569 13.63 -10.84 -18.98
C LEU A 569 13.12 -9.98 -17.81
N GLU A 570 13.14 -10.48 -16.57
CA GLU A 570 12.74 -9.70 -15.39
C GLU A 570 13.65 -8.48 -15.15
N ALA A 571 14.96 -8.66 -15.30
CA ALA A 571 15.93 -7.57 -15.14
C ALA A 571 15.68 -6.45 -16.17
N ILE A 572 15.43 -6.83 -17.43
CA ILE A 572 15.12 -5.88 -18.50
C ILE A 572 13.74 -5.25 -18.27
N GLN A 573 12.74 -6.02 -17.83
CA GLN A 573 11.41 -5.49 -17.51
C GLN A 573 11.49 -4.41 -16.43
N LYS A 574 12.32 -4.58 -15.40
CA LYS A 574 12.55 -3.58 -14.36
C LYS A 574 13.19 -2.30 -14.91
N GLN A 575 14.13 -2.45 -15.84
CA GLN A 575 14.73 -1.31 -16.55
C GLN A 575 13.69 -0.58 -17.41
N ILE A 576 12.84 -1.31 -18.12
CA ILE A 576 11.73 -0.76 -18.92
C ILE A 576 10.76 0.01 -18.03
N THR A 577 10.37 -0.54 -16.86
CA THR A 577 9.45 0.16 -15.94
C THR A 577 10.06 1.43 -15.36
N ASN A 578 11.36 1.42 -15.04
CA ASN A 578 12.05 2.60 -14.53
C ASN A 578 12.15 3.68 -15.62
N SER A 579 12.59 3.31 -16.82
CA SER A 579 12.67 4.22 -17.97
C SER A 579 11.29 4.81 -18.30
N LYS A 580 10.23 3.99 -18.28
CA LYS A 580 8.85 4.46 -18.44
C LYS A 580 8.43 5.45 -17.34
N SER A 581 8.75 5.16 -16.08
CA SER A 581 8.42 6.08 -14.98
C SER A 581 9.13 7.43 -15.09
N GLN A 582 10.37 7.44 -15.61
CA GLN A 582 11.11 8.67 -15.89
C GLN A 582 10.47 9.46 -17.04
N LEU A 583 10.04 8.79 -18.11
CA LEU A 583 9.28 9.41 -19.20
C LEU A 583 7.96 10.00 -18.70
N ASP A 584 7.21 9.28 -17.86
CA ASP A 584 5.96 9.76 -17.27
C ASP A 584 6.19 10.98 -16.37
N GLN A 585 7.27 11.01 -15.59
CA GLN A 585 7.66 12.18 -14.78
C GLN A 585 8.02 13.38 -15.66
N LEU A 586 8.84 13.19 -16.70
CA LEU A 586 9.18 14.25 -17.65
C LEU A 586 7.93 14.79 -18.35
N ALA A 587 6.99 13.93 -18.75
CA ALA A 587 5.72 14.34 -19.34
C ALA A 587 4.85 15.14 -18.36
N LEU A 588 4.82 14.76 -17.08
CA LEU A 588 4.11 15.49 -16.04
C LEU A 588 4.75 16.87 -15.79
N ASP A 589 6.07 16.97 -15.81
CA ASP A 589 6.80 18.23 -15.68
C ASP A 589 6.52 19.18 -16.85
N VAL A 590 6.47 18.66 -18.09
CA VAL A 590 6.04 19.43 -19.27
C VAL A 590 4.64 20.00 -19.05
N LYS A 591 3.68 19.16 -18.65
CA LYS A 591 2.29 19.57 -18.43
C LYS A 591 2.14 20.59 -17.29
N ASN A 592 2.82 20.38 -16.16
CA ASN A 592 2.82 21.30 -15.03
C ASN A 592 3.42 22.66 -15.42
N HIS A 593 4.48 22.63 -16.21
CA HIS A 593 5.11 23.84 -16.72
C HIS A 593 4.17 24.59 -17.68
N GLU A 594 3.49 23.90 -18.59
CA GLU A 594 2.51 24.50 -19.50
C GLU A 594 1.35 25.16 -18.74
N VAL A 595 0.77 24.47 -17.75
CA VAL A 595 -0.29 25.03 -16.88
C VAL A 595 0.22 26.26 -16.13
N ARG A 596 1.45 26.23 -15.61
CA ARG A 596 2.08 27.37 -14.94
C ARG A 596 2.24 28.55 -15.90
N TRP A 597 2.65 28.31 -17.15
CA TRP A 597 2.77 29.35 -18.17
C TRP A 597 1.43 29.96 -18.56
N GLN A 598 0.39 29.13 -18.72
CA GLN A 598 -0.98 29.61 -18.96
C GLN A 598 -1.50 30.44 -17.79
N PHE A 599 -1.24 30.01 -16.55
CA PHE A 599 -1.59 30.75 -15.35
C PHE A 599 -0.89 32.12 -15.28
N LEU A 600 0.41 32.17 -15.58
CA LEU A 600 1.17 33.43 -15.61
C LEU A 600 0.64 34.39 -16.69
N LYS A 601 0.26 33.88 -17.87
CA LYS A 601 -0.39 34.66 -18.93
C LYS A 601 -1.74 35.23 -18.48
N LYS A 602 -2.59 34.39 -17.89
CA LYS A 602 -3.92 34.80 -17.37
C LYS A 602 -3.79 35.82 -16.26
N ARG A 603 -2.90 35.59 -15.29
CA ARG A 603 -2.63 36.53 -14.18
C ARG A 603 -2.16 37.89 -14.69
N LYS A 604 -1.29 37.91 -15.71
CA LYS A 604 -0.87 39.17 -16.37
C LYS A 604 -2.07 39.89 -17.01
N GLN A 605 -2.95 39.19 -17.72
CA GLN A 605 -4.15 39.79 -18.32
C GLN A 605 -5.08 40.38 -17.27
N GLU A 606 -5.35 39.64 -16.18
CA GLU A 606 -6.16 40.12 -15.06
C GLU A 606 -5.58 41.42 -14.47
N LEU A 607 -4.27 41.43 -14.15
CA LEU A 607 -3.60 42.60 -13.59
C LEU A 607 -3.65 43.81 -14.53
N LEU A 608 -3.54 43.61 -15.85
CA LEU A 608 -3.68 44.69 -16.84
C LEU A 608 -5.10 45.28 -16.88
N VAL A 609 -6.13 44.45 -16.79
CA VAL A 609 -7.53 44.90 -16.72
C VAL A 609 -7.75 45.70 -15.43
N PHE A 610 -7.25 45.20 -14.29
CA PHE A 610 -7.33 45.91 -13.02
C PHE A 610 -6.61 47.27 -13.06
N LEU A 611 -5.43 47.34 -13.67
CA LEU A 611 -4.67 48.60 -13.80
C LEU A 611 -5.44 49.64 -14.62
N LYS A 612 -6.03 49.25 -15.76
CA LYS A 612 -6.83 50.15 -16.60
C LYS A 612 -8.04 50.72 -15.86
N LYS A 613 -8.74 49.87 -15.09
CA LYS A 613 -9.91 50.29 -14.31
C LYS A 613 -9.52 51.26 -13.18
N GLY A 614 -8.45 50.95 -12.44
CA GLY A 614 -7.94 51.80 -11.36
C GLY A 614 -7.47 53.19 -11.83
N HIS A 615 -6.76 53.27 -12.96
CA HIS A 615 -6.33 54.56 -13.55
C HIS A 615 -7.51 55.43 -13.99
N LYS A 616 -8.57 54.83 -14.56
CA LYS A 616 -9.80 55.54 -14.97
C LYS A 616 -10.54 56.13 -13.77
N GLU A 617 -10.70 55.36 -12.70
CA GLU A 617 -11.35 55.79 -11.46
C GLU A 617 -10.57 56.92 -10.76
N HIS A 618 -9.24 56.82 -10.71
CA HIS A 618 -8.39 57.85 -10.11
C HIS A 618 -8.42 59.19 -10.88
N ARG A 619 -8.53 59.13 -12.22
CA ARG A 619 -8.69 60.32 -13.07
C ARG A 619 -10.00 61.07 -12.79
N LEU A 620 -11.12 60.34 -12.72
CA LEU A 620 -12.43 60.90 -12.39
C LEU A 620 -12.44 61.54 -11.00
N LEU A 621 -11.76 60.92 -10.03
CA LEU A 621 -11.66 61.44 -8.67
C LEU A 621 -10.92 62.79 -8.61
N LYS A 622 -9.82 62.93 -9.36
CA LYS A 622 -9.05 64.18 -9.44
C LYS A 622 -9.88 65.32 -10.04
N GLU A 623 -10.68 65.04 -11.06
CA GLU A 623 -11.53 66.05 -11.70
C GLU A 623 -12.64 66.57 -10.75
N VAL A 624 -13.27 65.67 -9.99
CA VAL A 624 -14.30 66.03 -9.00
C VAL A 624 -13.71 66.89 -7.88
N ILE A 625 -12.54 66.53 -7.35
CA ILE A 625 -11.85 67.32 -6.31
C ILE A 625 -11.50 68.72 -6.83
N LYS A 626 -11.03 68.84 -8.08
CA LYS A 626 -10.68 70.13 -8.69
C LYS A 626 -11.90 71.03 -8.86
N LYS A 627 -13.06 70.48 -9.26
CA LYS A 627 -14.33 71.22 -9.37
C LYS A 627 -14.81 71.72 -7.99
N ASN A 628 -14.76 70.87 -6.96
CA ASN A 628 -15.23 71.25 -5.61
C ASN A 628 -14.34 72.31 -4.95
N LYS A 629 -13.02 72.26 -5.16
CA LYS A 629 -12.09 73.27 -4.64
C LYS A 629 -12.32 74.65 -5.27
N LYS A 630 -12.68 74.71 -6.56
CA LYS A 630 -13.06 75.97 -7.23
C LYS A 630 -14.35 76.58 -6.66
N ILE A 631 -15.36 75.77 -6.34
CA ILE A 631 -16.63 76.24 -5.77
C ILE A 631 -16.40 76.82 -4.37
N GLN A 632 -15.61 76.14 -3.53
CA GLN A 632 -15.29 76.63 -2.18
C GLN A 632 -14.53 77.97 -2.19
N LEU A 633 -13.59 78.15 -3.11
CA LEU A 633 -12.83 79.39 -3.25
C LEU A 633 -13.69 80.58 -3.68
N LYS A 634 -14.69 80.36 -4.56
CA LYS A 634 -15.63 81.41 -4.97
C LYS A 634 -16.51 81.89 -3.80
N GLU A 635 -17.05 80.96 -3.01
CA GLU A 635 -17.93 81.32 -1.88
C GLU A 635 -17.17 81.97 -0.71
N LEU A 636 -15.93 81.56 -0.44
CA LEU A 636 -15.09 82.22 0.57
C LEU A 636 -14.78 83.68 0.22
N LYS A 637 -14.52 83.98 -1.06
CA LYS A 637 -14.30 85.36 -1.53
C LYS A 637 -15.55 86.22 -1.36
N LYS A 638 -16.75 85.69 -1.64
CA LYS A 638 -18.01 86.40 -1.39
C LYS A 638 -18.20 86.73 0.09
N ILE A 639 -17.94 85.76 0.97
CA ILE A 639 -18.06 85.98 2.43
C ILE A 639 -17.07 87.05 2.91
N SER A 640 -15.84 87.10 2.38
CA SER A 640 -14.86 88.11 2.80
C SER A 640 -15.28 89.54 2.46
N VAL A 641 -15.95 89.74 1.32
CA VAL A 641 -16.46 91.06 0.93
C VAL A 641 -17.62 91.45 1.86
N LEU A 642 -18.59 90.55 2.03
CA LEU A 642 -19.75 90.81 2.90
C LEU A 642 -19.37 91.06 4.37
N LEU A 643 -18.28 90.47 4.87
CA LEU A 643 -17.79 90.71 6.23
C LEU A 643 -17.15 92.09 6.39
N LYS A 644 -16.53 92.65 5.35
CA LYS A 644 -16.03 94.03 5.36
C LYS A 644 -17.20 95.02 5.40
N ASP A 645 -18.18 94.82 4.51
CA ASP A 645 -19.40 95.65 4.46
C ASP A 645 -20.16 95.59 5.80
N ARG A 646 -20.22 94.41 6.43
CA ARG A 646 -20.80 94.22 7.76
C ARG A 646 -20.05 95.01 8.84
N GLY A 647 -18.72 95.03 8.80
CA GLY A 647 -17.89 95.77 9.74
C GLY A 647 -18.12 97.28 9.64
N GLN A 648 -18.18 97.80 8.41
CA GLN A 648 -18.37 99.21 8.11
C GLN A 648 -19.77 99.70 8.54
N ILE A 649 -20.83 98.93 8.25
CA ILE A 649 -22.18 99.27 8.71
C ILE A 649 -22.28 99.18 10.24
N LYS A 650 -21.54 98.27 10.89
CA LYS A 650 -21.54 98.16 12.35
C LYS A 650 -20.89 99.38 13.00
N SER A 651 -19.78 99.87 12.46
CA SER A 651 -19.15 101.11 12.96
C SER A 651 -20.08 102.31 12.74
N GLU A 652 -20.74 102.41 11.58
CA GLU A 652 -21.71 103.49 11.31
C GLU A 652 -22.91 103.45 12.28
N ILE A 653 -23.40 102.25 12.66
CA ILE A 653 -24.44 102.11 13.69
C ILE A 653 -23.92 102.57 15.05
N TYR A 654 -22.70 102.18 15.45
CA TYR A 654 -22.10 102.58 16.72
C TYR A 654 -21.87 104.10 16.81
N GLU A 655 -21.37 104.71 15.73
CA GLU A 655 -21.20 106.17 15.65
C GLU A 655 -22.56 106.87 15.74
N ALA A 656 -23.57 106.40 15.02
CA ALA A 656 -24.91 106.97 15.08
C ALA A 656 -25.56 106.81 16.47
N GLU A 657 -25.34 105.69 17.15
CA GLU A 657 -25.82 105.44 18.52
C GLU A 657 -25.06 106.26 19.57
N PHE A 658 -23.75 106.47 19.39
CA PHE A 658 -22.92 107.31 20.25
C PHE A 658 -23.33 108.78 20.15
N MET A 659 -23.49 109.31 18.93
CA MET A 659 -23.95 110.67 18.69
C MET A 659 -25.36 110.93 19.25
N LYS A 660 -26.23 109.91 19.24
CA LYS A 660 -27.56 109.98 19.87
C LYS A 660 -27.49 110.10 21.40
N LYS A 661 -26.41 109.64 22.05
CA LYS A 661 -26.27 109.58 23.51
C LYS A 661 -25.70 110.86 24.13
N GLU A 662 -24.95 111.67 23.39
CA GLU A 662 -24.34 112.92 23.89
C GLU A 662 -25.25 114.16 23.83
N LEU A 663 -26.25 114.21 22.95
CA LEU A 663 -27.12 115.39 22.78
C LEU A 663 -28.30 115.39 23.77
N LYS A 664 -28.21 116.17 24.86
CA LYS A 664 -29.38 116.53 25.71
C LYS A 664 -29.90 117.92 25.32
N ILE A 665 -31.05 117.96 24.61
CA ILE A 665 -32.07 119.04 24.38
C ILE A 665 -32.51 119.16 22.88
N SER A 666 -33.85 119.10 22.67
CA SER A 666 -34.71 119.24 21.46
C SER A 666 -35.11 117.98 20.65
N ASP A 667 -36.43 117.77 20.49
CA ASP A 667 -37.10 116.53 20.02
C ASP A 667 -37.07 116.24 18.50
N SER A 668 -36.56 117.13 17.64
CA SER A 668 -36.62 116.92 16.18
C SER A 668 -35.38 116.21 15.57
N LYS A 669 -34.20 116.34 16.19
CA LYS A 669 -32.96 115.70 15.73
C LYS A 669 -32.85 114.22 16.15
N THR A 670 -33.44 113.85 17.27
CA THR A 670 -33.43 112.48 17.81
C THR A 670 -34.26 111.49 16.97
N LYS A 671 -35.33 111.95 16.31
CA LYS A 671 -36.19 111.10 15.46
C LYS A 671 -35.53 110.73 14.12
N LYS A 672 -34.86 111.67 13.44
CA LYS A 672 -34.12 111.39 12.19
C LYS A 672 -32.95 110.43 12.40
N MET A 673 -32.21 110.55 13.51
CA MET A 673 -31.14 109.61 13.85
C MET A 673 -31.68 108.22 14.22
N ALA A 674 -32.83 108.14 14.89
CA ALA A 674 -33.47 106.85 15.18
C ALA A 674 -33.91 106.10 13.90
N ASP A 675 -34.36 106.83 12.87
CA ASP A 675 -34.72 106.24 11.57
C ASP A 675 -33.49 105.82 10.75
N GLN A 676 -32.39 106.58 10.82
CA GLN A 676 -31.10 106.16 10.23
C GLN A 676 -30.56 104.89 10.87
N ILE A 677 -30.59 104.79 12.21
CA ILE A 677 -30.18 103.57 12.94
C ILE A 677 -31.06 102.37 12.54
N LYS A 678 -32.38 102.55 12.42
CA LYS A 678 -33.29 101.49 11.93
C LYS A 678 -32.96 101.05 10.50
N SER A 679 -32.66 101.99 9.60
CA SER A 679 -32.28 101.70 8.21
C SER A 679 -30.96 100.93 8.15
N LEU A 680 -29.93 101.36 8.88
CA LEU A 680 -28.64 100.67 8.94
C LEU A 680 -28.76 99.29 9.60
N ALA A 681 -29.56 99.15 10.66
CA ALA A 681 -29.84 97.86 11.30
C ALA A 681 -30.54 96.88 10.33
N SER A 682 -31.44 97.36 9.47
CA SER A 682 -32.10 96.53 8.45
C SER A 682 -31.10 96.04 7.38
N LYS A 683 -30.18 96.91 6.94
CA LYS A 683 -29.10 96.53 6.02
C LYS A 683 -28.13 95.54 6.65
N PHE A 684 -27.79 95.73 7.93
CA PHE A 684 -26.94 94.81 8.70
C PHE A 684 -27.57 93.41 8.76
N LYS A 685 -28.87 93.32 9.06
CA LYS A 685 -29.62 92.04 9.12
C LYS A 685 -29.67 91.35 7.75
N SER A 686 -29.79 92.12 6.66
CA SER A 686 -29.74 91.59 5.29
C SER A 686 -28.37 90.99 4.93
N ILE A 687 -27.27 91.66 5.31
CA ILE A 687 -25.91 91.15 5.08
C ILE A 687 -25.62 89.91 5.92
N GLU A 688 -26.08 89.86 7.18
CA GLU A 688 -25.97 88.66 8.00
C GLU A 688 -26.73 87.47 7.39
N GLY A 689 -27.92 87.71 6.82
CA GLY A 689 -28.65 86.70 6.06
C GLY A 689 -27.85 86.13 4.88
N LYS A 690 -27.21 86.99 4.08
CA LYS A 690 -26.38 86.58 2.94
C LYS A 690 -25.13 85.80 3.36
N ILE A 691 -24.45 86.21 4.45
CA ILE A 691 -23.30 85.49 5.00
C ILE A 691 -23.71 84.09 5.48
N ASN A 692 -24.85 83.97 6.16
CA ASN A 692 -25.35 82.69 6.65
C ASN A 692 -25.74 81.74 5.51
N HIS A 693 -26.26 82.27 4.40
CA HIS A 693 -26.53 81.50 3.19
C HIS A 693 -25.24 80.95 2.54
N SER A 694 -24.21 81.78 2.32
CA SER A 694 -22.93 81.30 1.77
C SER A 694 -22.20 80.33 2.72
N LYS A 695 -22.34 80.51 4.05
CA LYS A 695 -21.82 79.54 5.04
C LYS A 695 -22.56 78.20 4.96
N THR A 696 -23.88 78.20 4.77
CA THR A 696 -24.65 76.95 4.58
C THR A 696 -24.30 76.26 3.26
N VAL A 697 -24.01 76.98 2.18
CA VAL A 697 -23.48 76.41 0.93
C VAL A 697 -22.08 75.78 1.15
N LEU A 698 -21.17 76.42 1.89
CA LEU A 698 -19.87 75.83 2.25
C LEU A 698 -20.01 74.60 3.17
N LEU A 699 -20.96 74.61 4.10
CA LEU A 699 -21.28 73.46 4.95
C LEU A 699 -21.92 72.32 4.15
N SER A 700 -22.77 72.61 3.17
CA SER A 700 -23.38 71.60 2.28
C SER A 700 -22.36 70.97 1.34
N THR A 701 -21.37 71.70 0.84
CA THR A 701 -20.27 71.14 0.03
C THR A 701 -19.28 70.33 0.88
N LYS A 702 -19.05 70.70 2.15
CA LYS A 702 -18.33 69.85 3.12
C LYS A 702 -19.13 68.58 3.45
N LYS A 703 -20.44 68.69 3.68
CA LYS A 703 -21.34 67.54 3.91
C LYS A 703 -21.46 66.65 2.67
N SER A 704 -21.58 67.18 1.45
CA SER A 704 -21.64 66.40 0.21
C SER A 704 -20.31 65.71 -0.08
N ASN A 705 -19.18 66.32 0.25
CA ASN A 705 -17.88 65.65 0.25
C ASN A 705 -17.89 64.50 1.27
N SER A 706 -18.36 64.71 2.50
CA SER A 706 -18.41 63.66 3.54
C SER A 706 -19.44 62.54 3.26
N GLN A 707 -20.61 62.85 2.71
CA GLN A 707 -21.68 61.90 2.40
C GLN A 707 -21.40 61.13 1.11
N LYS A 708 -20.81 61.75 0.06
CA LYS A 708 -20.27 60.98 -1.08
C LYS A 708 -19.00 60.20 -0.72
N ILE A 709 -18.35 60.50 0.41
CA ILE A 709 -17.30 59.67 1.00
C ILE A 709 -17.90 58.51 1.83
N LYS A 710 -19.02 58.70 2.53
CA LYS A 710 -19.69 57.66 3.35
C LYS A 710 -20.60 56.71 2.56
N HIS A 711 -21.36 57.18 1.56
CA HIS A 711 -22.13 56.30 0.64
C HIS A 711 -21.23 55.38 -0.22
N ARG A 712 -19.90 55.50 -0.11
CA ARG A 712 -18.91 54.62 -0.75
C ARG A 712 -18.60 53.37 0.05
N ASP A 713 -18.96 53.31 1.33
CA ASP A 713 -18.67 52.15 2.17
C ASP A 713 -19.77 51.08 2.08
N ASP A 714 -21.01 51.47 1.74
CA ASP A 714 -22.18 50.56 1.72
C ASP A 714 -22.39 49.75 0.42
N LEU A 715 -21.65 50.05 -0.66
CA LEU A 715 -21.83 49.42 -1.99
C LEU A 715 -20.89 48.24 -2.32
N GLY A 716 -20.17 47.68 -1.35
CA GLY A 716 -19.44 46.41 -1.52
C GLY A 716 -18.33 46.37 -2.59
N LEU A 717 -17.96 47.51 -3.19
CA LEU A 717 -16.82 47.63 -4.10
C LEU A 717 -15.55 47.92 -3.30
N LYS A 718 -14.88 46.86 -2.81
CA LYS A 718 -13.49 46.93 -2.29
C LYS A 718 -12.50 47.30 -3.41
N LEU A 719 -12.47 48.54 -3.87
CA LEU A 719 -11.36 49.10 -4.64
C LEU A 719 -11.14 50.58 -4.28
N LYS A 720 -10.18 50.81 -3.38
CA LYS A 720 -9.43 52.08 -3.30
C LYS A 720 -7.97 51.74 -3.05
N LYS A 721 -7.28 51.33 -4.11
CA LYS A 721 -5.83 51.13 -4.06
C LYS A 721 -5.14 52.48 -4.14
N THR A 722 -4.27 52.78 -3.18
CA THR A 722 -3.47 54.01 -3.17
C THR A 722 -2.56 54.09 -4.41
N PRO A 723 -2.04 55.27 -4.82
CA PRO A 723 -1.07 55.38 -5.92
C PRO A 723 0.14 54.44 -5.76
N LYS A 724 0.53 54.17 -4.51
CA LYS A 724 1.58 53.20 -4.14
C LYS A 724 1.21 51.76 -4.53
N GLU A 725 -0.06 51.38 -4.41
CA GLU A 725 -0.54 50.05 -4.77
C GLU A 725 -0.69 49.87 -6.28
N LEU A 726 -1.04 50.93 -7.04
CA LEU A 726 -1.00 50.88 -8.51
C LEU A 726 0.45 50.74 -9.01
N ALA A 727 1.40 51.46 -8.42
CA ALA A 727 2.83 51.30 -8.72
C ALA A 727 3.36 49.90 -8.36
N SER A 728 2.85 49.28 -7.29
CA SER A 728 3.15 47.90 -6.92
C SER A 728 2.67 46.90 -7.98
N ILE A 729 1.45 47.09 -8.51
CA ILE A 729 0.89 46.27 -9.59
C ILE A 729 1.71 46.43 -10.88
N GLU A 730 2.13 47.65 -11.23
CA GLU A 730 2.99 47.90 -12.41
C GLU A 730 4.35 47.20 -12.28
N LYS A 731 4.93 47.18 -11.07
CA LYS A 731 6.17 46.44 -10.78
C LYS A 731 5.96 44.92 -10.90
N GLU A 732 4.82 44.40 -10.46
CA GLU A 732 4.45 42.99 -10.63
C GLU A 732 4.30 42.60 -12.11
N ILE A 733 3.65 43.44 -12.92
CA ILE A 733 3.53 43.25 -14.38
C ILE A 733 4.90 43.29 -15.05
N LYS A 734 5.79 44.22 -14.66
CA LYS A 734 7.17 44.30 -15.20
C LYS A 734 7.98 43.04 -14.88
N ASN A 735 7.82 42.47 -13.68
CA ASN A 735 8.45 41.21 -13.30
C ASN A 735 7.86 40.01 -14.07
N LEU A 736 6.54 39.98 -14.29
CA LEU A 736 5.90 38.97 -15.13
C LEU A 736 6.38 39.05 -16.58
N ASN A 737 6.56 40.26 -17.13
CA ASN A 737 7.11 40.45 -18.48
C ASN A 737 8.53 39.90 -18.61
N ARG A 738 9.41 40.19 -17.64
CA ARG A 738 10.77 39.62 -17.62
C ARG A 738 10.76 38.09 -17.60
N ARG A 739 9.86 37.48 -16.81
CA ARG A 739 9.71 36.02 -16.76
C ARG A 739 9.14 35.40 -18.03
N LEU A 740 8.29 36.14 -18.75
CA LEU A 740 7.70 35.71 -20.03
C LEU A 740 8.64 35.96 -21.23
N SER A 741 9.60 36.88 -21.12
CA SER A 741 10.52 37.27 -22.21
C SER A 741 11.85 36.51 -22.22
N THR A 742 12.24 35.88 -21.12
CA THR A 742 13.43 35.02 -21.10
C THR A 742 13.19 33.78 -21.96
N PRO A 743 14.05 33.47 -22.96
CA PRO A 743 13.95 32.24 -23.75
C PRO A 743 13.94 31.04 -22.81
N ASN A 744 12.93 30.19 -22.95
CA ASN A 744 12.68 29.08 -22.04
C ASN A 744 13.84 28.05 -22.08
N PRO A 745 14.68 27.92 -21.04
CA PRO A 745 15.77 26.93 -21.04
C PRO A 745 15.23 25.48 -21.07
N LEU A 746 13.98 25.27 -20.63
CA LEU A 746 13.28 23.98 -20.69
C LEU A 746 12.68 23.68 -22.07
N SER A 747 12.60 24.67 -22.98
CA SER A 747 12.07 24.44 -24.34
C SER A 747 13.06 23.75 -25.28
N LYS A 748 14.37 23.85 -25.01
CA LYS A 748 15.41 23.17 -25.80
C LYS A 748 15.89 21.88 -25.14
N THR A 749 16.15 21.90 -23.83
CA THR A 749 16.79 20.79 -23.11
C THR A 749 15.84 19.65 -22.72
N LEU A 750 14.56 19.94 -22.47
CA LEU A 750 13.59 18.93 -22.03
C LEU A 750 13.15 18.02 -23.20
N PRO A 751 12.89 18.53 -24.42
CA PRO A 751 12.64 17.68 -25.59
C PRO A 751 13.82 16.78 -25.96
N GLU A 752 15.06 17.25 -25.82
CA GLU A 752 16.26 16.43 -26.04
C GLU A 752 16.37 15.29 -25.04
N LYS A 753 16.13 15.56 -23.75
CA LYS A 753 16.08 14.52 -22.71
C LYS A 753 14.97 13.50 -22.92
N ILE A 754 13.80 13.93 -23.39
CA ILE A 754 12.69 13.01 -23.74
C ILE A 754 13.12 12.11 -24.89
N LYS A 755 13.67 12.67 -25.98
CA LYS A 755 14.17 11.88 -27.12
C LYS A 755 15.24 10.87 -26.70
N GLN A 756 16.19 11.27 -25.86
CA GLN A 756 17.24 10.38 -25.37
C GLN A 756 16.65 9.21 -24.55
N ASN A 757 15.73 9.50 -23.63
CA ASN A 757 15.06 8.48 -22.84
C ASN A 757 14.14 7.57 -23.69
N GLU A 758 13.53 8.09 -24.76
CA GLU A 758 12.76 7.28 -25.73
C GLU A 758 13.66 6.32 -26.52
N ILE A 759 14.85 6.74 -26.94
CA ILE A 759 15.83 5.88 -27.60
C ILE A 759 16.25 4.75 -26.66
N GLU A 760 16.57 5.07 -25.41
CA GLU A 760 16.93 4.08 -24.39
C GLU A 760 15.77 3.10 -24.11
N TYR A 761 14.54 3.60 -24.00
CA TYR A 761 13.34 2.78 -23.82
C TYR A 761 13.13 1.80 -24.99
N ASN A 762 13.24 2.29 -26.22
CA ASN A 762 13.09 1.46 -27.44
C ASN A 762 14.21 0.42 -27.57
N ALA A 763 15.45 0.77 -27.21
CA ALA A 763 16.56 -0.17 -27.18
C ALA A 763 16.32 -1.30 -26.16
N LEU A 764 15.80 -0.98 -24.98
CA LEU A 764 15.42 -1.97 -23.97
C LEU A 764 14.28 -2.88 -24.44
N LEU A 765 13.27 -2.32 -25.12
CA LEU A 765 12.15 -3.09 -25.68
C LEU A 765 12.61 -4.08 -26.76
N ASN A 766 13.50 -3.65 -27.66
CA ASN A 766 14.10 -4.52 -28.67
C ASN A 766 14.90 -5.66 -28.05
N LYS A 767 15.70 -5.36 -27.01
CA LYS A 767 16.45 -6.37 -26.26
C LYS A 767 15.53 -7.37 -25.56
N PHE A 768 14.42 -6.90 -24.98
CA PHE A 768 13.40 -7.75 -24.38
C PHE A 768 12.81 -8.72 -25.42
N ASN A 769 12.40 -8.21 -26.59
CA ASN A 769 11.81 -9.00 -27.65
C ASN A 769 12.77 -10.09 -28.17
N LEU A 770 14.06 -9.78 -28.32
CA LEU A 770 15.09 -10.74 -28.72
C LEU A 770 15.24 -11.91 -27.73
N ILE A 771 15.28 -11.61 -26.43
CA ILE A 771 15.41 -12.63 -25.38
C ILE A 771 14.10 -13.42 -25.25
N PHE A 772 12.95 -12.76 -25.42
CA PHE A 772 11.64 -13.38 -25.38
C PHE A 772 11.47 -14.38 -26.54
N ALA A 773 11.87 -14.01 -27.75
CA ALA A 773 11.89 -14.91 -28.90
C ALA A 773 12.80 -16.14 -28.69
N LYS A 774 13.91 -15.98 -27.95
CA LYS A 774 14.77 -17.11 -27.56
C LYS A 774 14.15 -18.00 -26.49
N PHE A 775 13.25 -17.47 -25.66
CA PHE A 775 12.53 -18.22 -24.64
C PHE A 775 11.34 -19.02 -25.22
N GLU A 776 10.69 -18.49 -26.26
CA GLU A 776 9.61 -19.20 -26.97
C GLU A 776 10.10 -20.40 -27.79
N LYS A 777 11.30 -20.30 -28.36
CA LYS A 777 12.00 -21.40 -29.04
C LYS A 777 12.48 -22.46 -28.05
#